data_AF-A0A4V1LAE9-F1
#
_entry.id   AF-A0A4V1LAE9-F1
#
_cell.length_a   1.000
_cell.length_b   1.000
_cell.length_c   1.000
_cell.angle_alpha   90.00
_cell.angle_beta   90.00
_cell.angle_gamma   90.00
#
_symmetry.space_group_name_H-M   'P 1'
#
loop_
_entity.id
_entity.type
_entity.pdbx_description
1 polymer ?
#
loop_
_entity_poly.entity_id
_entity_poly.type
_entity_poly.pdbx_seq_one_letter_code
_entity_poly.pdbx_strand_id
1 'polypeptide(L)'
;MKHILLLMALAITCLAGRTETWTPVGQAQWTEGALTGIYSNYNKTWNVNVERSDDRPKVFRLQPYSNHTMGSSWLYDNVYVYIHCDNANAVYIDYFKFKYTKNSWTSWYYHVFQRCPENGFDSRYYGKITDENTIEFPIGAFSVTDNTSSSTLNQPASDARLSTYVHKIVFPDGVLDYTPEPENWVNIGHGEWEDPIAVTSAGDPLIAGVDVEKSTDNPSIYRIINPSGQTYININAEDPAKVYVSPYEATSGDDVWTITQNCTENGQSGSQYGTLDNGKIVIPAEYFTATSTLNPGSAVTGSTGRNCVLTLPDGFDNPLPEDYGVFMGIVAFNNRVTTKPISQLDQISKDDFTSFVDDLQMGNATLLYYAVDQSINMLESQTFPSNLSNAVLVTFTDGLDQGSLAMKPEYRTSKGYASYLAERIPQTAIQGIPLTAYAIGLKSNDVVDDELFMYNLASLSSKSDDEDNPDNPYISTVEDIDGLQKQLTDLYDSLNKQISKRVVTISVPMMSHGDLYRYTLDGAADDVTKSQIWFEGTFNIDNKSLENVTYHGFTSATGSTIATVQDDINVKIILNDCRNLEGGLLQVNNTEFDQWIYIPSHDKWGHNDENAKGGDVTVEDIKSSMAIIFALDCSTSLGDLFPLVQETAKSFILRLAGAEVSDSGFDYIWDEKTGSFDINDPDVEIYNLMGAKVTNPSSGIYIYRKGNLMKKVMVP
;
A
#
# COMPACT_ATOMS: atom_id res chain seq x y z
N MET A 1 -27.30 19.14 -60.51
CA MET A 1 -25.93 18.59 -60.67
C MET A 1 -24.83 19.66 -60.67
N LYS A 2 -24.88 20.72 -61.50
CA LYS A 2 -23.83 21.77 -61.51
C LYS A 2 -23.65 22.54 -60.19
N HIS A 3 -24.71 22.74 -59.39
CA HIS A 3 -24.60 23.38 -58.07
C HIS A 3 -24.09 22.46 -56.96
N ILE A 4 -24.27 21.14 -57.07
CA ILE A 4 -23.74 20.16 -56.11
C ILE A 4 -22.25 19.93 -56.35
N LEU A 5 -21.79 19.94 -57.61
CA LEU A 5 -20.37 19.90 -57.95
C LEU A 5 -19.61 21.17 -57.55
N LEU A 6 -20.26 22.34 -57.54
CA LEU A 6 -19.66 23.58 -57.06
C LEU A 6 -19.53 23.61 -55.52
N LEU A 7 -20.53 23.08 -54.79
CA LEU A 7 -20.49 22.93 -53.33
C LEU A 7 -19.49 21.86 -52.87
N MET A 8 -19.35 20.75 -53.61
CA MET A 8 -18.28 19.77 -53.35
C MET A 8 -16.90 20.32 -53.70
N ALA A 9 -16.76 21.11 -54.78
CA ALA A 9 -15.48 21.77 -55.09
C ALA A 9 -15.09 22.82 -54.02
N LEU A 10 -16.05 23.60 -53.49
CA LEU A 10 -15.79 24.53 -52.38
C LEU A 10 -15.49 23.82 -51.06
N ALA A 11 -16.16 22.70 -50.75
CA ALA A 11 -15.88 21.89 -49.56
C ALA A 11 -14.52 21.17 -49.65
N ILE A 12 -14.11 20.74 -50.84
CA ILE A 12 -12.79 20.10 -51.07
C ILE A 12 -11.67 21.16 -51.06
N THR A 13 -11.93 22.42 -51.40
CA THR A 13 -10.93 23.50 -51.23
C THR A 13 -10.79 24.00 -49.80
N CYS A 14 -11.77 23.79 -48.91
CA CYS A 14 -11.64 24.10 -47.47
C CYS A 14 -10.85 23.04 -46.68
N LEU A 15 -10.58 21.87 -47.28
CA LEU A 15 -9.75 20.80 -46.71
C LEU A 15 -8.30 20.84 -47.21
N ALA A 16 -7.92 21.89 -47.96
CA ALA A 16 -6.53 22.21 -48.22
C ALA A 16 -5.90 22.84 -46.97
N GLY A 17 -5.25 22.00 -46.16
CA GLY A 17 -4.25 22.32 -45.15
C GLY A 17 -4.32 23.70 -44.51
N ARG A 18 -5.10 23.83 -43.43
CA ARG A 18 -4.67 24.75 -42.36
C ARG A 18 -3.42 24.14 -41.77
N THR A 19 -2.27 24.76 -42.02
CA THR A 19 -1.05 24.46 -41.28
C THR A 19 -1.31 24.81 -39.82
N GLU A 20 -1.19 23.84 -38.92
CA GLU A 20 -1.22 24.07 -37.47
C GLU A 20 -0.28 25.22 -37.14
N THR A 21 -0.83 26.27 -36.53
CA THR A 21 -0.05 27.44 -36.10
C THR A 21 0.44 27.24 -34.67
N TRP A 22 1.61 27.80 -34.40
CA TRP A 22 2.35 27.59 -33.16
C TRP A 22 2.74 28.94 -32.59
N THR A 23 2.36 29.19 -31.35
CA THR A 23 2.58 30.46 -30.66
C THR A 23 3.72 30.30 -29.65
N PRO A 24 4.78 31.13 -29.69
CA PRO A 24 5.82 31.14 -28.66
C PRO A 24 5.23 31.48 -27.29
N VAL A 25 5.52 30.66 -26.28
CA VAL A 25 4.99 30.81 -24.91
C VAL A 25 6.08 31.01 -23.84
N GLY A 26 7.35 31.10 -24.26
CA GLY A 26 8.48 31.41 -23.39
C GLY A 26 9.64 30.43 -23.55
N GLN A 27 10.43 30.27 -22.48
CA GLN A 27 11.55 29.33 -22.42
C GLN A 27 11.35 28.33 -21.29
N ALA A 28 11.47 27.05 -21.60
CA ALA A 28 11.52 25.98 -20.60
C ALA A 28 12.97 25.65 -20.24
N GLN A 29 13.19 25.23 -18.99
CA GLN A 29 14.43 24.55 -18.63
C GLN A 29 14.32 23.07 -19.02
N TRP A 30 15.22 22.62 -19.88
CA TRP A 30 15.32 21.24 -20.35
C TRP A 30 16.47 20.54 -19.64
N THR A 31 16.17 19.50 -18.87
CA THR A 31 17.15 18.62 -18.21
C THR A 31 17.17 17.26 -18.90
N GLU A 32 18.30 16.93 -19.50
CA GLU A 32 18.44 15.76 -20.35
C GLU A 32 18.55 14.44 -19.58
N GLY A 33 17.43 13.72 -19.47
CA GLY A 33 17.41 12.30 -19.08
C GLY A 33 17.36 11.30 -20.24
N ALA A 34 16.84 11.65 -21.41
CA ALA A 34 16.49 10.70 -22.48
C ALA A 34 17.72 10.02 -23.09
N LEU A 35 18.80 10.77 -23.33
CA LEU A 35 20.02 10.27 -23.97
C LEU A 35 21.02 9.61 -22.99
N THR A 36 20.70 9.56 -21.69
CA THR A 36 21.66 9.14 -20.65
C THR A 36 22.00 7.65 -20.68
N GLY A 37 21.18 6.82 -21.34
CA GLY A 37 21.52 5.43 -21.64
C GLY A 37 22.70 5.26 -22.59
N ILE A 38 23.00 6.28 -23.39
CA ILE A 38 24.17 6.29 -24.28
C ILE A 38 25.38 6.82 -23.51
N TYR A 39 25.23 7.96 -22.85
CA TYR A 39 26.27 8.62 -22.08
C TYR A 39 25.69 9.24 -20.80
N SER A 40 26.11 8.73 -19.64
CA SER A 40 25.61 9.21 -18.34
C SER A 40 25.93 10.68 -18.05
N ASN A 41 26.99 11.22 -18.65
CA ASN A 41 27.41 12.62 -18.47
C ASN A 41 26.57 13.63 -19.27
N TYR A 42 25.51 13.19 -19.95
CA TYR A 42 24.58 14.07 -20.68
C TYR A 42 23.52 14.70 -19.79
N ASN A 43 23.37 14.25 -18.53
CA ASN A 43 22.47 14.85 -17.56
C ASN A 43 22.86 16.31 -17.24
N LYS A 44 22.34 17.24 -18.04
CA LYS A 44 22.62 18.67 -18.03
C LYS A 44 21.35 19.44 -18.31
N THR A 45 21.34 20.70 -17.87
CA THR A 45 20.19 21.59 -17.99
C THR A 45 20.51 22.81 -18.84
N TRP A 46 19.60 23.21 -19.75
CA TRP A 46 19.69 24.43 -20.52
C TRP A 46 18.30 24.95 -20.93
N ASN A 47 18.23 26.20 -21.41
CA ASN A 47 16.96 26.83 -21.80
C ASN A 47 16.60 26.54 -23.25
N VAL A 48 15.34 26.21 -23.50
CA VAL A 48 14.79 25.89 -24.82
C VAL A 48 13.51 26.69 -25.05
N ASN A 49 13.37 27.32 -26.22
CA ASN A 49 12.15 28.02 -26.57
C ASN A 49 10.99 27.03 -26.71
N VAL A 50 9.82 27.40 -26.18
CA VAL A 50 8.60 26.60 -26.21
C VAL A 50 7.58 27.29 -27.11
N GLU A 51 6.94 26.49 -27.97
CA GLU A 51 5.78 26.91 -28.73
C GLU A 51 4.58 26.02 -28.36
N ARG A 52 3.40 26.62 -28.23
CA ARG A 52 2.12 25.94 -27.99
C ARG A 52 1.34 25.85 -29.28
N SER A 53 0.69 24.71 -29.53
CA SER A 53 -0.22 24.58 -30.66
C SER A 53 -1.48 25.42 -30.45
N ASP A 54 -1.86 26.19 -31.46
CA ASP A 54 -3.09 26.99 -31.42
C ASP A 54 -4.35 26.13 -31.59
N ASP A 55 -4.23 24.96 -32.23
CA ASP A 55 -5.33 24.01 -32.42
C ASP A 55 -5.44 22.99 -31.27
N ARG A 56 -4.33 22.72 -30.57
CA ARG A 56 -4.21 21.78 -29.45
C ARG A 56 -3.46 22.44 -28.29
N PRO A 57 -4.14 23.18 -27.40
CA PRO A 57 -3.49 24.01 -26.37
C PRO A 57 -2.64 23.24 -25.36
N LYS A 58 -2.87 21.93 -25.20
CA LYS A 58 -2.10 21.02 -24.33
C LYS A 58 -0.96 20.31 -25.07
N VAL A 59 -0.70 20.66 -26.34
CA VAL A 59 0.43 20.14 -27.11
C VAL A 59 1.46 21.24 -27.33
N PHE A 60 2.70 20.92 -26.99
CA PHE A 60 3.83 21.82 -27.07
C PHE A 60 4.90 21.26 -28.01
N ARG A 61 5.71 22.14 -28.60
CA ARG A 61 6.92 21.73 -29.31
C ARG A 61 8.14 22.55 -28.89
N LEU A 62 9.29 21.88 -28.86
CA LEU A 62 10.56 22.44 -28.44
C LEU A 62 11.68 22.01 -29.39
N GLN A 63 12.77 22.76 -29.45
CA GLN A 63 13.98 22.37 -30.19
C GLN A 63 15.21 22.25 -29.27
N PRO A 64 15.26 21.21 -28.43
CA PRO A 64 16.29 21.10 -27.39
C PRO A 64 17.71 20.94 -27.94
N TYR A 65 17.86 20.43 -29.17
CA TYR A 65 19.17 20.14 -29.77
C TYR A 65 19.62 21.16 -30.81
N SER A 66 18.86 22.23 -31.09
CA SER A 66 19.23 23.22 -32.11
C SER A 66 20.20 24.30 -31.59
N ASN A 67 20.11 24.64 -30.29
CA ASN A 67 20.89 25.69 -29.64
C ASN A 67 21.85 25.18 -28.54
N HIS A 68 21.83 23.87 -28.24
CA HIS A 68 22.71 23.24 -27.27
C HIS A 68 23.45 22.05 -27.89
N THR A 69 24.77 21.98 -27.71
CA THR A 69 25.58 20.86 -28.20
C THR A 69 26.02 19.98 -27.03
N MET A 70 25.83 18.66 -27.13
CA MET A 70 26.32 17.69 -26.13
C MET A 70 27.84 17.44 -26.19
N GLY A 71 28.62 18.49 -26.50
CA GLY A 71 30.08 18.51 -26.61
C GLY A 71 30.59 19.48 -27.68
N SER A 72 31.91 19.70 -27.73
CA SER A 72 32.56 20.80 -28.46
C SER A 72 32.77 20.57 -29.97
N SER A 73 32.37 19.43 -30.54
CA SER A 73 32.62 19.10 -31.96
C SER A 73 31.39 18.55 -32.70
N TRP A 74 30.20 18.67 -32.10
CA TRP A 74 28.99 18.02 -32.61
C TRP A 74 28.03 19.02 -33.23
N LEU A 75 27.58 18.75 -34.46
CA LEU A 75 26.51 19.48 -35.13
C LEU A 75 25.25 18.63 -35.13
N TYR A 76 24.13 19.23 -34.68
CA TYR A 76 22.82 18.61 -34.59
C TYR A 76 21.85 19.20 -35.61
N ASP A 77 20.90 18.40 -36.10
CA ASP A 77 19.81 18.88 -36.94
C ASP A 77 18.75 19.64 -36.11
N ASN A 78 18.06 20.59 -36.73
CA ASN A 78 16.90 21.26 -36.14
C ASN A 78 15.71 20.28 -36.06
N VAL A 79 15.57 19.63 -34.90
CA VAL A 79 14.45 18.72 -34.60
C VAL A 79 13.45 19.39 -33.68
N TYR A 80 12.16 19.24 -33.98
CA TYR A 80 11.09 19.54 -33.04
C TYR A 80 10.74 18.28 -32.25
N VAL A 81 10.71 18.41 -30.93
CA VAL A 81 10.17 17.43 -29.99
C VAL A 81 8.77 17.89 -29.62
N TYR A 82 7.78 17.02 -29.81
CA TYR A 82 6.37 17.29 -29.50
C TYR A 82 6.01 16.63 -28.18
N ILE A 83 5.37 17.38 -27.29
CA ILE A 83 4.96 16.95 -25.95
C ILE A 83 3.45 17.10 -25.84
N HIS A 84 2.77 16.05 -25.41
CA HIS A 84 1.32 16.00 -25.25
C HIS A 84 0.98 15.92 -23.76
N CYS A 85 0.30 16.96 -23.28
CA CYS A 85 -0.04 17.16 -21.87
C CYS A 85 -1.55 17.11 -21.62
N ASP A 86 -2.31 16.42 -22.48
CA ASP A 86 -3.77 16.29 -22.35
C ASP A 86 -4.19 15.59 -21.05
N ASN A 87 -3.32 14.74 -20.51
CA ASN A 87 -3.47 14.08 -19.22
C ASN A 87 -2.22 14.31 -18.37
N ALA A 88 -2.40 14.96 -17.22
CA ALA A 88 -1.30 15.31 -16.31
C ALA A 88 -0.53 14.09 -15.78
N ASN A 89 -1.16 12.90 -15.74
CA ASN A 89 -0.54 11.65 -15.30
C ASN A 89 -0.10 10.73 -16.45
N ALA A 90 -0.36 11.13 -17.70
CA ALA A 90 -0.02 10.37 -18.89
C ALA A 90 0.60 11.28 -19.97
N VAL A 91 1.59 12.08 -19.58
CA VAL A 91 2.31 12.96 -20.52
C VAL A 91 3.22 12.11 -21.40
N TYR A 92 3.20 12.37 -22.70
CA TYR A 92 4.08 11.69 -23.64
C TYR A 92 4.74 12.60 -24.67
N ILE A 93 5.85 12.12 -25.19
CA ILE A 93 6.68 12.72 -26.22
C ILE A 93 6.62 11.83 -27.45
N ASP A 94 6.32 12.43 -28.60
CA ASP A 94 6.33 11.72 -29.87
C ASP A 94 7.74 11.20 -30.18
N TYR A 95 7.82 10.06 -30.88
CA TYR A 95 9.06 9.64 -31.52
C TYR A 95 9.72 10.82 -32.27
N PHE A 96 10.99 11.06 -31.95
CA PHE A 96 11.80 12.02 -32.69
C PHE A 96 13.15 11.42 -33.04
N LYS A 97 13.73 11.96 -34.11
CA LYS A 97 15.08 11.63 -34.54
C LYS A 97 15.84 12.87 -34.90
N PHE A 98 17.13 12.85 -34.65
CA PHE A 98 18.01 13.93 -35.04
C PHE A 98 19.39 13.39 -35.40
N LYS A 99 19.99 14.04 -36.39
CA LYS A 99 21.35 13.73 -36.83
C LYS A 99 22.33 14.34 -35.84
N TYR A 100 23.39 13.61 -35.52
CA TYR A 100 24.58 14.15 -34.91
C TYR A 100 25.79 13.87 -35.80
N THR A 101 26.64 14.87 -35.97
CA THR A 101 27.85 14.76 -36.80
C THR A 101 29.08 14.92 -35.94
N LYS A 102 29.93 13.88 -35.88
CA LYS A 102 31.19 13.88 -35.10
C LYS A 102 32.31 14.66 -35.81
N ASN A 103 32.36 14.53 -37.12
CA ASN A 103 33.34 15.14 -38.02
C ASN A 103 32.80 15.10 -39.46
N SER A 104 33.52 15.67 -40.42
CA SER A 104 33.08 15.78 -41.83
C SER A 104 32.75 14.46 -42.55
N TRP A 105 33.05 13.29 -41.95
CA TRP A 105 32.91 11.97 -42.56
C TRP A 105 32.04 11.01 -41.75
N THR A 106 31.61 11.39 -40.54
CA THR A 106 30.89 10.49 -39.63
C THR A 106 29.66 11.18 -39.05
N SER A 107 28.49 10.74 -39.49
CA SER A 107 27.19 11.13 -38.96
C SER A 107 26.39 9.90 -38.54
N TRP A 108 25.60 10.10 -37.49
CA TRP A 108 24.71 9.11 -36.92
C TRP A 108 23.35 9.77 -36.67
N TYR A 109 22.32 8.97 -36.56
CA TYR A 109 20.97 9.39 -36.21
C TYR A 109 20.63 8.75 -34.86
N TYR A 110 20.31 9.60 -33.89
CA TYR A 110 19.67 9.13 -32.66
C TYR A 110 18.18 9.05 -32.91
N HIS A 111 17.62 7.89 -32.60
CA HIS A 111 16.20 7.61 -32.59
C HIS A 111 15.75 7.48 -31.15
N VAL A 112 14.89 8.39 -30.71
CA VAL A 112 14.43 8.45 -29.33
C VAL A 112 12.96 8.08 -29.30
N PHE A 113 12.64 7.02 -28.55
CA PHE A 113 11.27 6.57 -28.31
C PHE A 113 10.99 6.72 -26.83
N GLN A 114 9.90 7.38 -26.45
CA GLN A 114 9.36 7.19 -25.11
C GLN A 114 8.71 5.82 -25.03
N ARG A 115 8.88 5.10 -23.93
CA ARG A 115 8.28 3.80 -23.66
C ARG A 115 6.84 3.96 -23.16
N CYS A 116 5.97 4.41 -24.06
CA CYS A 116 4.52 4.52 -23.83
C CYS A 116 3.71 3.88 -24.98
N PRO A 117 2.39 3.63 -24.80
CA PRO A 117 1.51 3.04 -25.80
C PRO A 117 1.46 3.78 -27.14
N GLU A 118 1.52 5.12 -27.12
CA GLU A 118 1.52 5.96 -28.34
C GLU A 118 2.75 5.70 -29.22
N ASN A 119 3.83 5.21 -28.61
CA ASN A 119 5.06 4.81 -29.28
C ASN A 119 5.23 3.28 -29.37
N GLY A 120 4.18 2.50 -29.09
CA GLY A 120 4.16 1.04 -29.25
C GLY A 120 4.67 0.23 -28.06
N PHE A 121 4.65 0.78 -26.83
CA PHE A 121 5.08 0.11 -25.59
C PHE A 121 3.93 -0.04 -24.58
N ASP A 122 4.24 -0.52 -23.37
CA ASP A 122 3.31 -0.55 -22.25
C ASP A 122 3.11 0.84 -21.60
N SER A 123 2.11 0.96 -20.72
CA SER A 123 1.72 2.21 -20.05
C SER A 123 2.56 2.59 -18.82
N ARG A 124 3.69 1.93 -18.56
CA ARG A 124 4.42 2.09 -17.29
C ARG A 124 5.27 3.36 -17.22
N TYR A 125 5.65 3.95 -18.36
CA TYR A 125 6.64 5.03 -18.41
C TYR A 125 6.12 6.33 -19.04
N TYR A 126 4.88 6.69 -18.71
CA TYR A 126 4.43 8.05 -18.94
C TYR A 126 5.20 9.06 -18.11
N GLY A 127 5.32 10.29 -18.63
CA GLY A 127 5.68 11.43 -17.81
C GLY A 127 4.49 11.94 -17.01
N LYS A 128 4.78 12.72 -15.98
CA LYS A 128 3.77 13.36 -15.13
C LYS A 128 4.06 14.84 -14.97
N ILE A 129 2.99 15.62 -14.83
CA ILE A 129 3.08 17.00 -14.37
C ILE A 129 3.09 16.96 -12.83
N THR A 130 4.22 17.29 -12.21
CA THR A 130 4.44 17.14 -10.74
C THR A 130 4.21 18.43 -9.96
N ASP A 131 4.47 19.59 -10.59
CA ASP A 131 4.23 20.94 -10.05
C ASP A 131 3.27 21.71 -10.99
N GLU A 132 2.94 22.97 -10.71
CA GLU A 132 2.16 23.82 -11.64
C GLU A 132 2.79 23.97 -13.04
N ASN A 133 4.12 23.76 -13.17
CA ASN A 133 4.88 24.01 -14.41
C ASN A 133 5.91 22.92 -14.78
N THR A 134 6.06 21.86 -14.00
CA THR A 134 7.12 20.84 -14.20
C THR A 134 6.57 19.56 -14.81
N ILE A 135 7.25 19.02 -15.83
CA ILE A 135 7.05 17.68 -16.37
C ILE A 135 8.26 16.80 -16.03
N GLU A 136 8.03 15.64 -15.44
CA GLU A 136 9.06 14.63 -15.17
C GLU A 136 8.74 13.29 -15.84
N PHE A 137 9.75 12.69 -16.45
CA PHE A 137 9.69 11.33 -17.00
C PHE A 137 10.65 10.42 -16.22
N PRO A 138 10.19 9.24 -15.78
CA PRO A 138 10.97 8.38 -14.90
C PRO A 138 12.21 7.78 -15.59
N ILE A 139 13.12 7.22 -14.79
CA ILE A 139 14.24 6.41 -15.28
C ILE A 139 13.71 5.27 -16.15
N GLY A 140 14.37 5.00 -17.27
CA GLY A 140 13.97 4.00 -18.23
C GLY A 140 12.79 4.39 -19.11
N ALA A 141 12.28 5.63 -19.02
CA ALA A 141 11.18 6.11 -19.87
C ALA A 141 11.55 6.28 -21.34
N PHE A 142 12.84 6.39 -21.69
CA PHE A 142 13.26 6.52 -23.07
C PHE A 142 14.12 5.34 -23.51
N SER A 143 13.86 4.86 -24.73
CA SER A 143 14.67 3.88 -25.45
C SER A 143 15.34 4.57 -26.62
N VAL A 144 16.67 4.51 -26.67
CA VAL A 144 17.47 5.22 -27.67
C VAL A 144 18.31 4.25 -28.49
N THR A 145 18.20 4.39 -29.81
CA THR A 145 19.02 3.68 -30.79
C THR A 145 19.85 4.67 -31.59
N ASP A 146 21.13 4.37 -31.79
CA ASP A 146 22.00 5.12 -32.70
C ASP A 146 22.37 4.28 -33.92
N ASN A 147 22.18 4.84 -35.13
CA ASN A 147 22.58 4.16 -36.37
C ASN A 147 23.06 5.17 -37.44
N THR A 148 23.63 4.69 -38.54
CA THR A 148 24.14 5.53 -39.64
C THR A 148 23.09 5.85 -40.71
N SER A 149 21.88 5.30 -40.61
CA SER A 149 20.80 5.43 -41.57
C SER A 149 19.88 6.59 -41.19
N SER A 150 19.48 7.40 -42.17
CA SER A 150 18.49 8.46 -41.95
C SER A 150 17.05 7.97 -41.90
N SER A 151 16.82 6.65 -42.02
CA SER A 151 15.48 6.07 -42.14
C SER A 151 14.71 6.21 -40.82
N THR A 152 13.41 6.52 -40.88
CA THR A 152 12.57 6.44 -39.68
C THR A 152 12.45 4.99 -39.22
N LEU A 153 12.37 4.82 -37.91
CA LEU A 153 12.17 3.51 -37.28
C LEU A 153 10.78 3.48 -36.67
N ASN A 154 10.10 2.34 -36.80
CA ASN A 154 8.78 2.15 -36.19
C ASN A 154 8.88 1.59 -34.77
N GLN A 155 10.05 1.02 -34.40
CA GLN A 155 10.37 0.48 -33.09
C GLN A 155 11.88 0.62 -32.84
N PRO A 156 12.34 0.65 -31.57
CA PRO A 156 13.76 0.67 -31.24
C PRO A 156 14.48 -0.59 -31.74
N ALA A 157 15.80 -0.50 -31.95
CA ALA A 157 16.62 -1.67 -32.23
C ALA A 157 16.76 -2.58 -31.00
N SER A 158 17.15 -3.84 -31.22
CA SER A 158 17.32 -4.83 -30.15
C SER A 158 18.40 -4.46 -29.12
N ASP A 159 19.34 -3.60 -29.50
CA ASP A 159 20.43 -3.08 -28.67
C ASP A 159 20.17 -1.64 -28.17
N ALA A 160 18.92 -1.18 -28.22
CA ALA A 160 18.55 0.14 -27.73
C ALA A 160 18.86 0.29 -26.23
N ARG A 161 19.30 1.49 -25.86
CA ARG A 161 19.74 1.81 -24.50
C ARG A 161 18.67 2.61 -23.80
N LEU A 162 18.39 2.25 -22.55
CA LEU A 162 17.37 2.89 -21.73
C LEU A 162 17.94 4.10 -20.99
N SER A 163 17.15 5.17 -20.83
CA SER A 163 17.53 6.31 -20.00
C SER A 163 17.87 5.86 -18.56
N THR A 164 18.96 6.41 -18.02
CA THR A 164 19.47 6.08 -16.67
C THR A 164 19.22 7.19 -15.65
N TYR A 165 18.66 8.32 -16.07
CA TYR A 165 18.26 9.45 -15.23
C TYR A 165 16.83 9.91 -15.57
N VAL A 166 16.20 10.60 -14.62
CA VAL A 166 14.94 11.33 -14.82
C VAL A 166 15.14 12.41 -15.88
N HIS A 167 14.20 12.51 -16.83
CA HIS A 167 14.14 13.61 -17.78
C HIS A 167 13.16 14.65 -17.27
N LYS A 168 13.54 15.92 -17.22
CA LYS A 168 12.74 16.98 -16.59
C LYS A 168 12.64 18.19 -17.50
N ILE A 169 11.43 18.75 -17.61
CA ILE A 169 11.15 19.96 -18.39
C ILE A 169 10.33 20.91 -17.51
N VAL A 170 10.88 22.08 -17.21
CA VAL A 170 10.21 23.11 -16.39
C VAL A 170 9.74 24.23 -17.31
N PHE A 171 8.42 24.38 -17.47
CA PHE A 171 7.80 25.41 -18.29
C PHE A 171 7.76 26.77 -17.58
N PRO A 172 7.57 27.88 -18.30
CA PRO A 172 7.18 29.14 -17.66
C PRO A 172 5.85 29.00 -16.91
N ASP A 173 5.70 29.75 -15.82
CA ASP A 173 4.51 29.73 -14.99
C ASP A 173 3.23 30.01 -15.80
N GLY A 174 2.17 29.26 -15.49
CA GLY A 174 0.87 29.36 -16.17
C GLY A 174 0.84 28.85 -17.61
N VAL A 175 1.94 28.30 -18.17
CA VAL A 175 1.92 27.77 -19.55
C VAL A 175 1.26 26.40 -19.64
N LEU A 176 1.46 25.53 -18.64
CA LEU A 176 0.82 24.21 -18.61
C LEU A 176 -0.67 24.28 -18.28
N ASP A 177 -1.18 25.40 -17.76
CA ASP A 177 -2.56 25.55 -17.29
C ASP A 177 -2.98 24.34 -16.42
N TYR A 178 -2.12 23.93 -15.49
CA TYR A 178 -2.30 22.81 -14.57
C TYR A 178 -2.34 23.34 -13.14
N THR A 179 -3.33 22.86 -12.39
CA THR A 179 -3.39 23.04 -10.94
C THR A 179 -3.25 21.65 -10.35
N PRO A 180 -2.18 21.38 -9.56
CA PRO A 180 -2.05 20.12 -8.85
C PRO A 180 -3.31 19.83 -8.04
N GLU A 181 -3.72 18.56 -8.00
CA GLU A 181 -4.72 18.15 -7.02
C GLU A 181 -4.19 18.47 -5.61
N PRO A 182 -5.04 18.96 -4.70
CA PRO A 182 -4.60 19.24 -3.35
C PRO A 182 -4.06 17.97 -2.70
N GLU A 183 -2.86 18.08 -2.14
CA GLU A 183 -2.27 17.03 -1.31
C GLU A 183 -3.24 16.64 -0.20
N ASN A 184 -3.45 15.34 -0.02
CA ASN A 184 -4.33 14.78 1.00
C ASN A 184 -3.53 14.54 2.28
N TRP A 185 -4.04 15.08 3.39
CA TRP A 185 -3.36 15.05 4.68
C TRP A 185 -4.17 14.32 5.73
N VAL A 186 -3.46 13.56 6.55
CA VAL A 186 -4.04 12.84 7.67
C VAL A 186 -3.33 13.21 8.96
N ASN A 187 -4.09 13.52 9.99
CA ASN A 187 -3.54 13.76 11.33
C ASN A 187 -3.03 12.43 11.91
N ILE A 188 -1.74 12.37 12.22
CA ILE A 188 -1.06 11.17 12.73
C ILE A 188 -0.84 11.23 14.25
N GLY A 189 -1.33 12.28 14.92
CA GLY A 189 -1.27 12.44 16.37
C GLY A 189 -0.50 13.66 16.83
N HIS A 190 -0.23 13.69 18.14
CA HIS A 190 0.42 14.81 18.81
C HIS A 190 1.92 14.58 18.95
N GLY A 191 2.72 15.50 18.41
CA GLY A 191 4.18 15.52 18.49
C GLY A 191 4.69 16.76 19.21
N GLU A 192 5.99 17.03 19.07
CA GLU A 192 6.65 18.19 19.68
C GLU A 192 7.51 18.93 18.64
N TRP A 193 7.38 20.26 18.59
CA TRP A 193 8.15 21.14 17.72
C TRP A 193 9.08 22.05 18.54
N GLU A 194 10.37 22.04 18.21
CA GLU A 194 11.37 23.02 18.66
C GLU A 194 11.70 23.97 17.52
N ASP A 195 11.41 25.27 17.69
CA ASP A 195 11.60 26.26 16.64
C ASP A 195 13.09 26.66 16.45
N PRO A 196 13.59 26.77 15.20
CA PRO A 196 14.97 27.15 14.92
C PRO A 196 15.36 28.56 15.37
N ILE A 197 14.40 29.49 15.42
CA ILE A 197 14.66 30.93 15.58
C ILE A 197 14.00 31.47 16.85
N ALA A 198 12.75 31.10 17.10
CA ALA A 198 11.98 31.59 18.23
C ALA A 198 12.58 31.11 19.57
N VAL A 199 12.56 32.02 20.54
CA VAL A 199 13.05 31.79 21.90
C VAL A 199 12.09 32.36 22.93
N THR A 200 12.12 31.78 24.12
CA THR A 200 11.47 32.36 25.30
C THR A 200 12.20 33.63 25.75
N SER A 201 11.59 34.38 26.66
CA SER A 201 12.23 35.55 27.27
C SER A 201 13.53 35.24 28.04
N ALA A 202 13.76 33.97 28.38
CA ALA A 202 14.99 33.50 29.02
C ALA A 202 16.10 33.17 28.01
N GLY A 203 15.79 33.16 26.70
CA GLY A 203 16.71 32.78 25.63
C GLY A 203 16.69 31.30 25.29
N ASP A 204 15.86 30.50 25.97
CA ASP A 204 15.68 29.07 25.69
C ASP A 204 14.86 28.83 24.41
N PRO A 205 15.06 27.71 23.70
CA PRO A 205 14.23 27.35 22.55
C PRO A 205 12.74 27.37 22.86
N LEU A 206 11.94 27.85 21.92
CA LEU A 206 10.49 27.71 22.00
C LEU A 206 10.11 26.27 21.61
N ILE A 207 9.53 25.54 22.56
CA ILE A 207 9.04 24.18 22.38
C ILE A 207 7.51 24.19 22.50
N ALA A 208 6.81 23.55 21.56
CA ALA A 208 5.36 23.46 21.54
C ALA A 208 4.88 22.05 21.18
N GLY A 209 3.85 21.58 21.87
CA GLY A 209 3.08 20.42 21.42
C GLY A 209 2.29 20.77 20.17
N VAL A 210 2.38 19.94 19.14
CA VAL A 210 1.78 20.20 17.83
C VAL A 210 1.05 18.97 17.31
N ASP A 211 -0.06 19.19 16.63
CA ASP A 211 -0.66 18.13 15.84
C ASP A 211 0.15 17.97 14.55
N VAL A 212 0.55 16.72 14.28
CA VAL A 212 1.34 16.37 13.12
C VAL A 212 0.42 15.76 12.08
N GLU A 213 0.48 16.26 10.87
CA GLU A 213 -0.19 15.69 9.72
C GLU A 213 0.84 15.09 8.78
N LYS A 214 0.50 13.95 8.20
CA LYS A 214 1.32 13.26 7.20
C LYS A 214 0.57 13.28 5.88
N SER A 215 1.30 13.44 4.79
CA SER A 215 0.70 13.35 3.46
C SER A 215 0.37 11.88 3.14
N THR A 216 -0.75 11.66 2.47
CA THR A 216 -1.18 10.33 1.98
C THR A 216 -0.78 10.09 0.53
N ASP A 217 -0.56 11.15 -0.27
CA ASP A 217 -0.07 11.01 -1.65
C ASP A 217 1.47 10.93 -1.73
N ASN A 218 2.17 11.54 -0.76
CA ASN A 218 3.61 11.47 -0.52
C ASN A 218 3.93 11.24 0.98
N PRO A 219 3.94 9.97 1.44
CA PRO A 219 4.15 9.61 2.85
C PRO A 219 5.50 10.01 3.45
N SER A 220 6.39 10.64 2.69
CA SER A 220 7.63 11.21 3.21
C SER A 220 7.52 12.67 3.61
N ILE A 221 6.35 13.30 3.44
CA ILE A 221 6.12 14.70 3.80
C ILE A 221 5.22 14.77 5.03
N TYR A 222 5.62 15.63 5.97
CA TYR A 222 4.88 15.97 7.18
C TYR A 222 4.53 17.46 7.17
N ARG A 223 3.50 17.83 7.92
CA ARG A 223 3.26 19.23 8.25
C ARG A 223 2.73 19.40 9.65
N ILE A 224 2.97 20.59 10.19
CA ILE A 224 2.43 21.03 11.47
C ILE A 224 1.80 22.40 11.31
N ILE A 225 0.81 22.73 12.13
CA ILE A 225 0.35 24.11 12.25
C ILE A 225 1.41 24.88 13.01
N ASN A 226 1.90 25.98 12.44
CA ASN A 226 2.91 26.82 13.06
C ASN A 226 2.41 27.30 14.44
N PRO A 227 3.10 26.97 15.56
CA PRO A 227 2.70 27.42 16.90
C PRO A 227 2.62 28.95 17.07
N SER A 228 3.31 29.70 16.20
CA SER A 228 3.35 31.17 16.19
C SER A 228 2.36 31.82 15.20
N GLY A 229 1.54 31.04 14.48
CA GLY A 229 0.66 31.55 13.43
C GLY A 229 -0.49 30.60 13.07
N GLN A 230 -1.15 30.83 11.92
CA GLN A 230 -2.18 29.95 11.36
C GLN A 230 -1.78 29.43 9.96
N THR A 231 -0.48 29.20 9.77
CA THR A 231 0.07 28.64 8.53
C THR A 231 0.67 27.27 8.80
N TYR A 232 0.74 26.43 7.77
CA TYR A 232 1.41 25.15 7.87
C TYR A 232 2.92 25.30 7.66
N ILE A 233 3.69 24.54 8.42
CA ILE A 233 5.11 24.30 8.19
C ILE A 233 5.21 22.92 7.55
N ASN A 234 5.71 22.85 6.32
CA ASN A 234 5.90 21.59 5.60
C ASN A 234 7.33 21.09 5.77
N ILE A 235 7.49 19.82 6.11
CA ILE A 235 8.76 19.14 6.34
C ILE A 235 8.86 17.97 5.36
N ASN A 236 9.89 18.00 4.52
CA ASN A 236 10.10 17.06 3.43
C ASN A 236 11.22 16.09 3.82
N ALA A 237 10.91 14.79 3.90
CA ALA A 237 11.79 13.73 4.37
C ALA A 237 11.86 12.54 3.40
N GLU A 238 11.81 12.78 2.09
CA GLU A 238 11.92 11.75 1.05
C GLU A 238 13.25 10.98 1.15
N ASP A 239 14.31 11.70 1.52
CA ASP A 239 15.59 11.12 1.92
C ASP A 239 15.81 11.42 3.41
N PRO A 240 15.75 10.40 4.29
CA PRO A 240 15.95 10.58 5.73
C PRO A 240 17.31 11.18 6.10
N ALA A 241 18.32 11.15 5.22
CA ALA A 241 19.60 11.80 5.44
C ALA A 241 19.67 13.24 4.88
N LYS A 242 18.61 13.70 4.22
CA LYS A 242 18.54 14.97 3.49
C LYS A 242 17.19 15.68 3.72
N VAL A 243 16.79 15.80 4.98
CA VAL A 243 15.50 16.41 5.37
C VAL A 243 15.58 17.94 5.28
N TYR A 244 14.51 18.56 4.79
CA TYR A 244 14.39 20.03 4.76
C TYR A 244 12.98 20.53 5.04
N VAL A 245 12.90 21.74 5.59
CA VAL A 245 11.66 22.46 5.87
C VAL A 245 11.44 23.51 4.78
N SER A 246 10.25 23.50 4.17
CA SER A 246 9.85 24.51 3.20
C SER A 246 9.75 25.88 3.87
N PRO A 247 9.98 27.00 3.16
CA PRO A 247 9.90 28.32 3.77
C PRO A 247 8.53 28.54 4.40
N TYR A 248 8.52 29.10 5.61
CA TYR A 248 7.28 29.35 6.34
C TYR A 248 7.29 30.72 7.00
N GLU A 249 6.11 31.23 7.30
CA GLU A 249 5.92 32.52 7.96
C GLU A 249 5.60 32.34 9.44
N ALA A 250 6.24 33.15 10.28
CA ALA A 250 5.92 33.30 11.70
C ALA A 250 5.53 34.75 11.97
N THR A 251 4.55 34.97 12.86
CA THR A 251 4.08 36.32 13.20
C THR A 251 4.50 36.69 14.63
N SER A 252 5.05 37.89 14.79
CA SER A 252 5.39 38.45 16.10
C SER A 252 4.87 39.89 16.19
N GLY A 253 3.69 40.06 16.77
CA GLY A 253 2.99 41.35 16.76
C GLY A 253 2.51 41.70 15.35
N ASP A 254 2.90 42.88 14.85
CA ASP A 254 2.59 43.35 13.49
C ASP A 254 3.65 42.95 12.44
N ASP A 255 4.72 42.26 12.85
CA ASP A 255 5.81 41.84 11.96
C ASP A 255 5.64 40.39 11.52
N VAL A 256 5.79 40.16 10.22
CA VAL A 256 5.86 38.82 9.62
C VAL A 256 7.32 38.49 9.34
N TRP A 257 7.74 37.32 9.79
CA TRP A 257 9.08 36.77 9.59
C TRP A 257 8.98 35.60 8.63
N THR A 258 9.75 35.64 7.53
CA THR A 258 9.93 34.49 6.64
C THR A 258 11.16 33.72 7.08
N ILE A 259 10.96 32.46 7.48
CA ILE A 259 12.02 31.54 7.88
C ILE A 259 12.34 30.64 6.70
N THR A 260 13.63 30.50 6.37
CA THR A 260 14.10 29.74 5.21
C THR A 260 15.34 28.94 5.57
N GLN A 261 15.29 27.63 5.36
CA GLN A 261 16.45 26.75 5.43
C GLN A 261 17.36 26.95 4.22
N ASN A 262 18.67 26.93 4.43
CA ASN A 262 19.70 27.09 3.41
C ASN A 262 20.00 25.78 2.63
N CYS A 263 19.01 25.35 1.86
CA CYS A 263 19.09 24.22 0.93
C CYS A 263 18.67 24.62 -0.50
N THR A 264 19.05 23.77 -1.47
CA THR A 264 18.80 24.01 -2.90
C THR A 264 17.32 24.08 -3.23
N GLU A 265 16.51 23.25 -2.58
CA GLU A 265 15.06 23.14 -2.75
C GLU A 265 14.34 24.44 -2.37
N ASN A 266 14.92 25.20 -1.43
CA ASN A 266 14.42 26.51 -1.03
C ASN A 266 15.04 27.67 -1.84
N GLY A 267 15.63 27.37 -3.00
CA GLY A 267 16.28 28.35 -3.87
C GLY A 267 17.57 28.96 -3.32
N GLN A 268 18.15 28.36 -2.26
CA GLN A 268 19.40 28.80 -1.67
C GLN A 268 20.59 28.06 -2.29
N SER A 269 21.79 28.64 -2.21
CA SER A 269 23.01 28.00 -2.74
C SER A 269 23.60 26.94 -1.79
N GLY A 270 23.07 26.82 -0.57
CA GLY A 270 23.56 25.88 0.44
C GLY A 270 23.14 24.44 0.20
N SER A 271 23.82 23.52 0.88
CA SER A 271 23.47 22.10 0.94
C SER A 271 23.37 21.67 2.40
N GLN A 272 22.59 22.43 3.17
CA GLN A 272 22.44 22.24 4.61
C GLN A 272 21.11 21.53 4.89
N TYR A 273 21.19 20.27 5.33
CA TYR A 273 20.05 19.38 5.54
C TYR A 273 20.08 18.80 6.96
N GLY A 274 18.92 18.39 7.45
CA GLY A 274 18.83 17.58 8.66
C GLY A 274 18.63 16.12 8.36
N THR A 275 18.31 15.38 9.42
CA THR A 275 18.08 13.94 9.38
C THR A 275 16.76 13.59 10.04
N LEU A 276 16.09 12.56 9.54
CA LEU A 276 15.01 11.83 10.20
C LEU A 276 15.60 10.52 10.72
N ASP A 277 15.64 10.37 12.03
CA ASP A 277 16.07 9.13 12.71
C ASP A 277 15.21 8.90 13.94
N ASN A 278 14.73 7.67 14.13
CA ASN A 278 13.90 7.27 15.27
C ASN A 278 12.75 8.25 15.58
N GLY A 279 11.99 8.68 14.55
CA GLY A 279 10.85 9.61 14.69
C GLY A 279 11.22 11.04 14.94
N LYS A 280 12.51 11.34 14.91
CA LYS A 280 13.01 12.66 15.25
C LYS A 280 13.66 13.27 14.03
N ILE A 281 13.02 14.33 13.53
CA ILE A 281 13.62 15.21 12.55
C ILE A 281 14.48 16.21 13.30
N VAL A 282 15.77 16.28 12.95
CA VAL A 282 16.72 17.21 13.57
C VAL A 282 17.46 17.96 12.48
N ILE A 283 17.32 19.29 12.47
CA ILE A 283 18.04 20.18 11.55
C ILE A 283 18.76 21.24 12.39
N PRO A 284 20.08 21.41 12.29
CA PRO A 284 20.81 22.46 13.00
C PRO A 284 20.21 23.85 12.74
N ALA A 285 20.00 24.63 13.81
CA ALA A 285 19.33 25.93 13.74
C ALA A 285 20.13 26.94 12.90
N GLU A 286 21.46 26.85 12.88
CA GLU A 286 22.32 27.68 12.04
C GLU A 286 22.08 27.50 10.53
N TYR A 287 21.29 26.51 10.11
CA TYR A 287 20.93 26.29 8.71
C TYR A 287 19.75 27.15 8.29
N PHE A 288 19.12 27.87 9.23
CA PHE A 288 17.96 28.72 8.98
C PHE A 288 18.33 30.19 9.02
N THR A 289 17.66 30.95 8.16
CA THR A 289 17.66 32.41 8.17
C THR A 289 16.23 32.92 8.28
N ALA A 290 16.03 33.98 9.05
CA ALA A 290 14.74 34.65 9.21
C ALA A 290 14.84 36.10 8.73
N THR A 291 13.91 36.52 7.87
CA THR A 291 13.85 37.89 7.34
C THR A 291 12.54 38.55 7.73
N SER A 292 12.62 39.75 8.30
CA SER A 292 11.47 40.55 8.75
C SER A 292 10.89 41.38 7.60
N THR A 293 9.57 41.44 7.51
CA THR A 293 8.87 42.35 6.58
C THR A 293 9.06 43.83 6.95
N LEU A 294 9.17 44.16 8.24
CA LEU A 294 9.43 45.52 8.70
C LEU A 294 10.91 45.92 8.56
N ASN A 295 11.84 44.95 8.59
CA ASN A 295 13.28 45.17 8.46
C ASN A 295 13.95 44.20 7.45
N PRO A 296 13.63 44.30 6.14
CA PRO A 296 14.07 43.33 5.14
C PRO A 296 15.58 43.29 4.89
N GLY A 297 16.34 44.27 5.40
CA GLY A 297 17.80 44.33 5.29
C GLY A 297 18.57 43.64 6.42
N SER A 298 17.90 43.02 7.38
CA SER A 298 18.53 42.41 8.56
C SER A 298 18.03 40.98 8.76
N ALA A 299 18.62 40.05 8.00
CA ALA A 299 18.39 38.63 8.21
C ALA A 299 19.06 38.17 9.52
N VAL A 300 18.34 37.35 10.28
CA VAL A 300 18.83 36.71 11.50
C VAL A 300 19.11 35.26 11.17
N THR A 301 20.30 34.76 11.49
CA THR A 301 20.63 33.33 11.38
C THR A 301 20.37 32.66 12.72
N GLY A 302 19.86 31.42 12.69
CA GLY A 302 19.70 30.62 13.90
C GLY A 302 21.03 30.38 14.63
N SER A 303 20.95 30.20 15.94
CA SER A 303 22.13 30.11 16.80
C SER A 303 22.85 28.76 16.65
N THR A 304 24.19 28.81 16.54
CA THR A 304 25.02 27.60 16.51
C THR A 304 24.85 26.75 17.77
N GLY A 305 24.69 25.44 17.60
CA GLY A 305 24.54 24.48 18.70
C GLY A 305 23.11 24.29 19.20
N ARG A 306 22.12 24.88 18.52
CA ARG A 306 20.70 24.59 18.68
C ARG A 306 20.18 23.81 17.48
N ASN A 307 19.00 23.21 17.62
CA ASN A 307 18.34 22.48 16.55
C ASN A 307 16.92 22.99 16.35
N CYS A 308 16.43 22.89 15.12
CA CYS A 308 15.03 22.70 14.80
C CYS A 308 14.73 21.21 14.96
N VAL A 309 13.69 20.90 15.73
CA VAL A 309 13.31 19.51 16.00
C VAL A 309 11.82 19.34 15.77
N LEU A 310 11.46 18.30 15.04
CA LEU A 310 10.11 17.74 15.08
C LEU A 310 10.21 16.31 15.62
N THR A 311 9.59 16.06 16.76
CA THR A 311 9.38 14.72 17.30
C THR A 311 8.01 14.26 16.80
N LEU A 312 8.00 13.20 15.98
CA LEU A 312 6.78 12.58 15.48
C LEU A 312 6.05 11.83 16.60
N PRO A 313 4.73 11.61 16.47
CA PRO A 313 3.97 10.79 17.40
C PRO A 313 4.48 9.34 17.46
N ASP A 314 4.25 8.66 18.58
CA ASP A 314 4.62 7.25 18.78
C ASP A 314 4.11 6.35 17.63
N GLY A 315 4.93 5.40 17.19
CA GLY A 315 4.68 4.49 16.06
C GLY A 315 5.08 5.04 14.69
N PHE A 316 5.39 6.34 14.59
CA PHE A 316 6.11 6.92 13.46
C PHE A 316 7.58 7.12 13.77
N ASP A 317 8.01 6.61 14.92
CA ASP A 317 9.37 6.65 15.40
C ASP A 317 10.26 5.64 14.68
N ASN A 318 9.75 4.49 14.26
CA ASN A 318 10.56 3.53 13.50
C ASN A 318 9.85 3.12 12.22
N PRO A 319 10.55 3.04 11.06
CA PRO A 319 9.99 2.36 9.91
C PRO A 319 9.68 0.91 10.29
N LEU A 320 8.54 0.40 9.82
CA LEU A 320 8.18 -1.00 10.06
C LEU A 320 9.27 -1.90 9.44
N PRO A 321 9.70 -2.98 10.12
CA PRO A 321 10.66 -3.92 9.57
C PRO A 321 10.18 -4.47 8.22
N GLU A 322 11.05 -4.53 7.21
CA GLU A 322 10.76 -5.08 5.86
C GLU A 322 10.53 -6.61 5.83
N ASP A 323 10.59 -7.27 6.99
CA ASP A 323 10.31 -8.69 7.13
C ASP A 323 8.81 -8.99 6.96
N TYR A 324 8.48 -10.27 6.72
CA TYR A 324 7.08 -10.71 6.73
C TYR A 324 6.51 -10.69 8.15
N GLY A 325 5.25 -10.32 8.30
CA GLY A 325 4.60 -10.38 9.61
C GLY A 325 3.20 -9.78 9.66
N VAL A 326 2.64 -9.79 10.87
CA VAL A 326 1.42 -9.07 11.21
C VAL A 326 1.82 -7.72 11.79
N PHE A 327 1.30 -6.64 11.22
CA PHE A 327 1.47 -5.28 11.70
C PHE A 327 0.13 -4.80 12.24
N MET A 328 0.04 -4.63 13.55
CA MET A 328 -1.22 -4.37 14.24
C MET A 328 -1.25 -2.97 14.84
N GLY A 329 -2.40 -2.30 14.72
CA GLY A 329 -2.78 -1.14 15.55
C GLY A 329 -4.09 -1.40 16.29
N ILE A 330 -4.37 -0.60 17.33
CA ILE A 330 -5.65 -0.63 18.05
C ILE A 330 -6.18 0.79 18.20
N VAL A 331 -7.46 0.99 17.90
CA VAL A 331 -8.18 2.25 18.13
C VAL A 331 -9.32 1.97 19.09
N ALA A 332 -9.08 2.17 20.38
CA ALA A 332 -10.09 2.01 21.41
C ALA A 332 -10.92 3.30 21.54
N PHE A 333 -12.24 3.19 21.74
CA PHE A 333 -13.11 4.37 21.74
C PHE A 333 -14.23 4.35 22.78
N ASN A 334 -14.52 5.52 23.33
CA ASN A 334 -15.68 5.84 24.16
C ASN A 334 -16.12 7.29 23.91
N ASN A 335 -16.01 8.23 24.86
CA ASN A 335 -16.07 9.70 24.60
C ASN A 335 -14.76 10.28 24.05
N ARG A 336 -13.70 9.47 23.98
CA ARG A 336 -12.44 9.83 23.33
C ARG A 336 -11.93 8.62 22.54
N VAL A 337 -10.94 8.85 21.71
CA VAL A 337 -10.17 7.79 21.07
C VAL A 337 -8.83 7.64 21.80
N THR A 338 -8.43 6.40 22.05
CA THR A 338 -7.12 6.01 22.58
C THR A 338 -6.50 5.03 21.61
N THR A 339 -5.26 5.25 21.21
CA THR A 339 -4.62 4.48 20.13
C THR A 339 -3.38 3.73 20.61
N LYS A 340 -3.25 2.46 20.20
CA LYS A 340 -1.97 1.74 20.13
C LYS A 340 -1.45 1.88 18.69
N PRO A 341 -0.34 2.61 18.47
CA PRO A 341 0.24 2.80 17.15
C PRO A 341 0.49 1.49 16.40
N ILE A 342 0.51 1.55 15.06
CA ILE A 342 0.78 0.37 14.23
C ILE A 342 2.23 -0.05 14.44
N SER A 343 2.44 -1.27 14.91
CA SER A 343 3.78 -1.88 15.02
C SER A 343 3.72 -3.37 14.73
N GLN A 344 4.88 -4.00 14.54
CA GLN A 344 4.94 -5.45 14.36
C GLN A 344 4.38 -6.17 15.59
N LEU A 345 3.51 -7.16 15.36
CA LEU A 345 2.95 -8.06 16.35
C LEU A 345 3.57 -9.45 16.20
N ASP A 346 4.32 -9.88 17.23
CA ASP A 346 4.95 -11.19 17.29
C ASP A 346 5.05 -11.70 18.74
N GLN A 347 5.75 -12.82 18.96
CA GLN A 347 5.93 -13.40 20.30
C GLN A 347 6.63 -12.49 21.31
N ILE A 348 7.40 -11.52 20.84
CA ILE A 348 8.19 -10.58 21.66
C ILE A 348 7.33 -9.35 21.97
N SER A 349 6.62 -8.80 20.98
CA SER A 349 5.86 -7.56 21.13
C SER A 349 4.43 -7.74 21.63
N LYS A 350 3.88 -8.97 21.67
CA LYS A 350 2.49 -9.23 22.08
C LYS A 350 2.12 -8.65 23.45
N ASP A 351 3.05 -8.65 24.40
CA ASP A 351 2.78 -8.22 25.77
C ASP A 351 2.42 -6.72 25.79
N ASP A 352 3.10 -5.90 24.97
CA ASP A 352 2.82 -4.46 24.82
C ASP A 352 1.40 -4.20 24.30
N PHE A 353 0.92 -5.01 23.37
CA PHE A 353 -0.46 -4.91 22.85
C PHE A 353 -1.48 -5.37 23.89
N THR A 354 -1.22 -6.47 24.58
CA THR A 354 -2.14 -6.96 25.62
C THR A 354 -2.20 -6.03 26.83
N SER A 355 -1.08 -5.44 27.25
CA SER A 355 -1.05 -4.43 28.32
C SER A 355 -1.79 -3.16 27.92
N PHE A 356 -1.68 -2.72 26.66
CA PHE A 356 -2.52 -1.62 26.17
C PHE A 356 -4.01 -1.92 26.33
N VAL A 357 -4.44 -3.14 26.00
CA VAL A 357 -5.85 -3.57 26.17
C VAL A 357 -6.24 -3.62 27.64
N ASP A 358 -5.37 -4.11 28.53
CA ASP A 358 -5.63 -4.16 29.98
C ASP A 358 -5.84 -2.77 30.59
N ASP A 359 -5.11 -1.76 30.09
CA ASP A 359 -5.18 -0.38 30.59
C ASP A 359 -6.42 0.39 30.12
N LEU A 360 -7.16 -0.13 29.14
CA LEU A 360 -8.38 0.51 28.62
C LEU A 360 -9.43 0.68 29.72
N GLN A 361 -10.11 1.83 29.68
CA GLN A 361 -11.14 2.20 30.65
C GLN A 361 -12.46 2.48 29.95
N MET A 362 -13.56 2.09 30.60
CA MET A 362 -14.88 2.46 30.13
C MET A 362 -15.11 3.98 30.18
N GLY A 363 -15.84 4.51 29.21
CA GLY A 363 -16.25 5.91 29.17
C GLY A 363 -17.68 6.09 28.69
N ASN A 364 -18.30 7.19 29.10
CA ASN A 364 -19.63 7.55 28.58
C ASN A 364 -19.51 7.88 27.09
N ALA A 365 -20.56 7.68 26.29
CA ALA A 365 -20.61 7.91 24.84
C ALA A 365 -19.83 6.90 23.98
N THR A 366 -20.17 6.88 22.68
CA THR A 366 -19.68 5.88 21.71
C THR A 366 -19.27 6.60 20.43
N LEU A 367 -17.98 6.95 20.31
CA LEU A 367 -17.40 7.60 19.12
C LEU A 367 -17.12 6.60 17.96
N LEU A 368 -18.10 5.77 17.61
CA LEU A 368 -17.95 4.65 16.67
C LEU A 368 -17.45 5.09 15.29
N TYR A 369 -18.14 6.02 14.62
CA TYR A 369 -17.75 6.44 13.27
C TYR A 369 -16.41 7.17 13.27
N TYR A 370 -16.18 8.02 14.27
CA TYR A 370 -14.92 8.73 14.38
C TYR A 370 -13.74 7.78 14.61
N ALA A 371 -13.91 6.74 15.43
CA ALA A 371 -12.89 5.73 15.64
C ALA A 371 -12.55 4.96 14.36
N VAL A 372 -13.56 4.53 13.60
CA VAL A 372 -13.34 3.86 12.30
C VAL A 372 -12.65 4.79 11.31
N ASP A 373 -13.05 6.06 11.24
CA ASP A 373 -12.39 7.08 10.42
C ASP A 373 -10.91 7.24 10.80
N GLN A 374 -10.61 7.28 12.11
CA GLN A 374 -9.22 7.33 12.60
C GLN A 374 -8.45 6.03 12.34
N SER A 375 -9.11 4.87 12.36
CA SER A 375 -8.46 3.61 12.00
C SER A 375 -8.04 3.58 10.53
N ILE A 376 -8.88 4.06 9.61
CA ILE A 376 -8.55 4.16 8.19
C ILE A 376 -7.38 5.12 7.98
N ASN A 377 -7.46 6.31 8.59
CA ASN A 377 -6.39 7.31 8.59
C ASN A 377 -5.04 6.74 9.03
N MET A 378 -5.05 5.96 10.12
CA MET A 378 -3.85 5.36 10.70
C MET A 378 -3.23 4.31 9.76
N LEU A 379 -4.05 3.50 9.09
CA LEU A 379 -3.59 2.59 8.04
C LEU A 379 -3.00 3.34 6.84
N GLU A 380 -3.69 4.36 6.32
CA GLU A 380 -3.26 5.15 5.14
C GLU A 380 -1.95 5.91 5.40
N SER A 381 -1.74 6.34 6.64
CA SER A 381 -0.54 7.09 7.03
C SER A 381 0.71 6.21 7.18
N GLN A 382 0.57 4.89 7.31
CA GLN A 382 1.70 4.02 7.62
C GLN A 382 2.37 3.46 6.36
N THR A 383 3.69 3.33 6.39
CA THR A 383 4.45 2.59 5.37
C THR A 383 4.72 1.17 5.88
N PHE A 384 4.20 0.18 5.15
CA PHE A 384 4.33 -1.25 5.38
C PHE A 384 5.35 -1.88 4.42
N PRO A 385 5.85 -3.08 4.76
CA PRO A 385 6.78 -3.82 3.91
C PRO A 385 6.27 -4.02 2.49
N SER A 386 7.21 -4.09 1.55
CA SER A 386 6.90 -4.26 0.13
C SER A 386 6.11 -5.54 -0.22
N ASN A 387 6.11 -6.54 0.67
CA ASN A 387 5.36 -7.79 0.55
C ASN A 387 3.98 -7.77 1.26
N LEU A 388 3.43 -6.58 1.56
CA LEU A 388 2.06 -6.43 2.06
C LEU A 388 1.06 -7.07 1.09
N SER A 389 0.19 -7.92 1.63
CA SER A 389 -0.80 -8.68 0.86
C SER A 389 -2.24 -8.46 1.30
N ASN A 390 -2.44 -8.01 2.55
CA ASN A 390 -3.75 -7.82 3.15
C ASN A 390 -3.74 -6.55 4.01
N ALA A 391 -4.82 -5.77 3.93
CA ALA A 391 -5.09 -4.65 4.82
C ALA A 391 -6.49 -4.83 5.41
N VAL A 392 -6.57 -4.91 6.75
CA VAL A 392 -7.76 -5.33 7.47
C VAL A 392 -8.14 -4.33 8.54
N LEU A 393 -9.41 -3.95 8.57
CA LEU A 393 -10.05 -3.24 9.68
C LEU A 393 -11.02 -4.20 10.35
N VAL A 394 -10.90 -4.37 11.67
CA VAL A 394 -11.90 -5.10 12.47
C VAL A 394 -12.55 -4.09 13.40
N THR A 395 -13.88 -3.98 13.36
CA THR A 395 -14.65 -3.10 14.23
C THR A 395 -15.50 -3.94 15.16
N PHE A 396 -15.38 -3.73 16.47
CA PHE A 396 -16.28 -4.29 17.47
C PHE A 396 -17.10 -3.17 18.12
N THR A 397 -18.40 -3.37 18.29
CA THR A 397 -19.28 -2.48 19.07
C THR A 397 -20.47 -3.24 19.66
N ASP A 398 -21.00 -2.76 20.79
CA ASP A 398 -22.24 -3.28 21.40
C ASP A 398 -23.42 -2.31 21.26
N GLY A 399 -23.23 -1.19 20.54
CA GLY A 399 -24.16 -0.07 20.58
C GLY A 399 -24.20 0.79 19.31
N LEU A 400 -24.94 1.88 19.43
CA LEU A 400 -25.12 2.89 18.38
C LEU A 400 -24.05 3.97 18.49
N ASP A 401 -23.71 4.62 17.38
CA ASP A 401 -22.89 5.82 17.42
C ASP A 401 -23.58 6.93 18.23
N GLN A 402 -22.86 7.44 19.23
CA GLN A 402 -23.31 8.50 20.12
C GLN A 402 -22.16 9.46 20.40
N GLY A 403 -21.86 10.33 19.44
CA GLY A 403 -20.95 11.46 19.66
C GLY A 403 -20.01 11.79 18.52
N SER A 404 -19.88 10.92 17.50
CA SER A 404 -18.91 11.14 16.42
C SER A 404 -19.12 12.44 15.65
N LEU A 405 -20.37 12.95 15.57
CA LEU A 405 -20.67 14.25 14.97
C LEU A 405 -20.06 15.45 15.73
N ALA A 406 -19.78 15.31 17.03
CA ALA A 406 -19.09 16.38 17.76
C ALA A 406 -17.64 16.54 17.27
N MET A 407 -17.05 15.46 16.75
CA MET A 407 -15.69 15.45 16.20
C MET A 407 -15.66 15.90 14.73
N LYS A 408 -16.70 15.55 13.96
CA LYS A 408 -16.84 15.86 12.53
C LYS A 408 -18.23 16.43 12.20
N PRO A 409 -18.55 17.67 12.62
CA PRO A 409 -19.88 18.25 12.47
C PRO A 409 -20.28 18.50 11.00
N GLU A 410 -19.33 18.52 10.07
CA GLU A 410 -19.53 18.69 8.63
C GLU A 410 -20.44 17.62 8.01
N TYR A 411 -20.49 16.40 8.57
CA TYR A 411 -21.38 15.33 8.12
C TYR A 411 -22.84 15.50 8.56
N ARG A 412 -23.10 16.46 9.46
CA ARG A 412 -24.42 16.93 9.97
C ARG A 412 -25.29 15.92 10.71
N THR A 413 -25.31 14.65 10.30
CA THR A 413 -26.17 13.58 10.83
C THR A 413 -25.39 12.28 10.96
N SER A 414 -25.74 11.44 11.94
CA SER A 414 -25.09 10.15 12.17
C SER A 414 -25.18 9.26 10.94
N LYS A 415 -26.34 9.24 10.27
CA LYS A 415 -26.52 8.54 9.00
C LYS A 415 -25.66 9.11 7.88
N GLY A 416 -25.46 10.43 7.85
CA GLY A 416 -24.57 11.09 6.89
C GLY A 416 -23.11 10.68 7.09
N TYR A 417 -22.64 10.62 8.34
CA TYR A 417 -21.27 10.18 8.62
C TYR A 417 -21.08 8.69 8.33
N ALA A 418 -22.02 7.83 8.72
CA ALA A 418 -22.01 6.42 8.34
C ALA A 418 -22.02 6.22 6.82
N SER A 419 -22.80 7.00 6.06
CA SER A 419 -22.83 6.93 4.58
C SER A 419 -21.48 7.32 3.98
N TYR A 420 -20.80 8.33 4.53
CA TYR A 420 -19.45 8.68 4.13
C TYR A 420 -18.47 7.52 4.33
N LEU A 421 -18.52 6.83 5.48
CA LEU A 421 -17.66 5.67 5.73
C LEU A 421 -17.97 4.49 4.80
N ALA A 422 -19.26 4.27 4.48
CA ALA A 422 -19.69 3.25 3.53
C ALA A 422 -19.19 3.50 2.09
N GLU A 423 -18.90 4.76 1.75
CA GLU A 423 -18.26 5.14 0.48
C GLU A 423 -16.73 5.11 0.58
N ARG A 424 -16.16 5.53 1.71
CA ARG A 424 -14.71 5.59 1.94
C ARG A 424 -14.07 4.20 1.97
N ILE A 425 -14.62 3.27 2.76
CA ILE A 425 -14.05 1.92 2.94
C ILE A 425 -13.73 1.21 1.61
N PRO A 426 -14.66 1.09 0.64
CA PRO A 426 -14.36 0.42 -0.63
C PRO A 426 -13.44 1.22 -1.56
N GLN A 427 -13.22 2.51 -1.31
CA GLN A 427 -12.30 3.37 -2.08
C GLN A 427 -10.88 3.40 -1.48
N THR A 428 -10.72 3.01 -0.21
CA THR A 428 -9.42 2.98 0.45
C THR A 428 -8.58 1.79 -0.02
N ALA A 429 -7.32 2.09 -0.39
CA ALA A 429 -6.29 1.10 -0.67
C ALA A 429 -4.99 1.46 0.07
N ILE A 430 -4.45 0.50 0.82
CA ILE A 430 -3.22 0.65 1.60
C ILE A 430 -2.07 0.09 0.76
N GLN A 431 -1.17 0.96 0.27
CA GLN A 431 -0.12 0.57 -0.68
C GLN A 431 -0.65 -0.25 -1.89
N GLY A 432 -1.84 0.14 -2.39
CA GLY A 432 -2.50 -0.53 -3.51
C GLY A 432 -3.29 -1.79 -3.14
N ILE A 433 -3.26 -2.22 -1.88
CA ILE A 433 -4.08 -3.33 -1.37
C ILE A 433 -5.44 -2.80 -0.89
N PRO A 434 -6.57 -3.24 -1.46
CA PRO A 434 -7.90 -2.81 -1.00
C PRO A 434 -8.13 -3.11 0.48
N LEU A 435 -8.76 -2.17 1.19
CA LEU A 435 -9.13 -2.37 2.58
C LEU A 435 -10.28 -3.39 2.71
N THR A 436 -10.08 -4.41 3.53
CA THR A 436 -11.15 -5.33 3.95
C THR A 436 -11.61 -4.97 5.36
N ALA A 437 -12.85 -4.54 5.53
CA ALA A 437 -13.41 -4.13 6.81
C ALA A 437 -14.44 -5.14 7.32
N TYR A 438 -14.24 -5.67 8.53
CA TYR A 438 -15.17 -6.55 9.23
C TYR A 438 -15.84 -5.78 10.38
N ALA A 439 -17.17 -5.89 10.51
CA ALA A 439 -17.94 -5.28 11.59
C ALA A 439 -18.63 -6.37 12.43
N ILE A 440 -18.28 -6.44 13.72
CA ILE A 440 -18.82 -7.39 14.69
C ILE A 440 -19.65 -6.62 15.71
N GLY A 441 -20.95 -6.89 15.74
CA GLY A 441 -21.90 -6.27 16.66
C GLY A 441 -22.36 -7.22 17.76
N LEU A 442 -22.17 -6.86 19.02
CA LEU A 442 -22.81 -7.55 20.15
C LEU A 442 -24.22 -6.99 20.36
N LYS A 443 -25.24 -7.81 20.14
CA LYS A 443 -26.63 -7.40 20.32
C LYS A 443 -27.00 -7.39 21.81
N SER A 444 -26.73 -6.28 22.48
CA SER A 444 -27.08 -6.07 23.88
C SER A 444 -28.49 -5.50 24.05
N ASN A 445 -29.00 -5.45 25.28
CA ASN A 445 -30.27 -4.77 25.60
C ASN A 445 -30.24 -3.25 25.34
N ASP A 446 -29.05 -2.66 25.17
CA ASP A 446 -28.87 -1.23 24.94
C ASP A 446 -29.04 -0.85 23.46
N VAL A 447 -29.14 -1.85 22.56
CA VAL A 447 -29.54 -1.65 21.17
C VAL A 447 -31.06 -1.42 21.10
N VAL A 448 -31.47 -0.16 21.23
CA VAL A 448 -32.88 0.25 21.19
C VAL A 448 -33.45 0.37 19.76
N ASP A 449 -32.58 0.40 18.75
CA ASP A 449 -32.93 0.51 17.33
C ASP A 449 -32.11 -0.50 16.52
N ASP A 450 -32.69 -1.68 16.33
CA ASP A 450 -32.10 -2.80 15.57
C ASP A 450 -31.78 -2.41 14.12
N GLU A 451 -32.62 -1.57 13.49
CA GLU A 451 -32.45 -1.17 12.10
C GLU A 451 -31.23 -0.25 11.96
N LEU A 452 -31.11 0.73 12.85
CA LEU A 452 -29.94 1.62 12.88
C LEU A 452 -28.66 0.87 13.26
N PHE A 453 -28.73 -0.09 14.19
CA PHE A 453 -27.58 -0.91 14.56
C PHE A 453 -27.04 -1.71 13.37
N MET A 454 -27.93 -2.42 12.65
CA MET A 454 -27.53 -3.15 11.44
C MET A 454 -27.05 -2.22 10.33
N TYR A 455 -27.66 -1.04 10.19
CA TYR A 455 -27.20 -0.02 9.25
C TYR A 455 -25.76 0.44 9.56
N ASN A 456 -25.43 0.61 10.84
CA ASN A 456 -24.08 0.98 11.26
C ASN A 456 -23.09 -0.13 10.89
N LEU A 457 -23.36 -1.38 11.28
CA LEU A 457 -22.47 -2.50 10.96
C LEU A 457 -22.24 -2.62 9.45
N ALA A 458 -23.31 -2.50 8.64
CA ALA A 458 -23.20 -2.52 7.19
C ALA A 458 -22.36 -1.37 6.64
N SER A 459 -22.52 -0.16 7.19
CA SER A 459 -21.77 1.03 6.78
C SER A 459 -20.28 0.99 7.16
N LEU A 460 -19.90 0.14 8.11
CA LEU A 460 -18.54 -0.01 8.65
C LEU A 460 -17.85 -1.30 8.15
N SER A 461 -18.47 -2.00 7.21
CA SER A 461 -17.97 -3.25 6.65
C SER A 461 -17.71 -3.13 5.16
N SER A 462 -16.88 -4.02 4.62
CA SER A 462 -16.75 -4.21 3.18
C SER A 462 -18.06 -4.75 2.59
N LYS A 463 -18.30 -4.46 1.30
CA LYS A 463 -19.42 -5.03 0.56
C LYS A 463 -19.07 -6.43 0.08
N SER A 464 -20.05 -7.33 0.03
CA SER A 464 -19.92 -8.60 -0.68
C SER A 464 -19.88 -8.36 -2.19
N ASP A 465 -19.09 -9.17 -2.91
CA ASP A 465 -19.07 -9.18 -4.38
C ASP A 465 -20.40 -9.65 -4.98
N ASP A 466 -21.23 -10.32 -4.18
CA ASP A 466 -22.59 -10.70 -4.51
C ASP A 466 -23.57 -9.72 -3.85
N GLU A 467 -24.09 -8.75 -4.61
CA GLU A 467 -25.07 -7.77 -4.15
C GLU A 467 -26.42 -8.41 -3.73
N ASP A 468 -26.67 -9.66 -4.17
CA ASP A 468 -27.88 -10.41 -3.86
C ASP A 468 -27.71 -11.36 -2.64
N ASN A 469 -26.51 -11.44 -2.05
CA ASN A 469 -26.26 -12.27 -0.88
C ASN A 469 -26.84 -11.61 0.39
N PRO A 470 -27.88 -12.20 1.03
CA PRO A 470 -28.45 -11.66 2.26
C PRO A 470 -27.50 -11.76 3.47
N ASP A 471 -26.46 -12.60 3.40
CA ASP A 471 -25.48 -12.84 4.45
C ASP A 471 -24.12 -12.26 4.03
N ASN A 472 -23.94 -10.95 4.20
CA ASN A 472 -22.65 -10.29 3.97
C ASN A 472 -21.59 -10.90 4.92
N PRO A 473 -20.52 -11.57 4.41
CA PRO A 473 -19.53 -12.26 5.24
C PRO A 473 -18.67 -11.32 6.10
N TYR A 474 -18.74 -10.01 5.84
CA TYR A 474 -18.02 -8.98 6.58
C TYR A 474 -18.81 -8.42 7.77
N ILE A 475 -20.07 -8.85 7.96
CA ILE A 475 -20.93 -8.43 9.07
C ILE A 475 -21.24 -9.64 9.94
N SER A 476 -20.93 -9.55 11.24
CA SER A 476 -21.25 -10.58 12.22
C SER A 476 -22.03 -9.99 13.40
N THR A 477 -23.24 -10.47 13.65
CA THR A 477 -23.95 -10.19 14.91
C THR A 477 -23.79 -11.35 15.87
N VAL A 478 -23.45 -11.06 17.12
CA VAL A 478 -23.27 -12.04 18.19
C VAL A 478 -24.21 -11.73 19.36
N GLU A 479 -24.65 -12.77 20.07
CA GLU A 479 -25.58 -12.64 21.21
C GLU A 479 -24.85 -12.59 22.55
N ASP A 480 -23.60 -13.05 22.59
CA ASP A 480 -22.77 -13.16 23.80
C ASP A 480 -21.27 -13.13 23.47
N ILE A 481 -20.45 -13.21 24.54
CA ILE A 481 -18.98 -13.21 24.44
C ILE A 481 -18.45 -14.49 23.76
N ASP A 482 -19.10 -15.64 23.95
CA ASP A 482 -18.69 -16.89 23.30
C ASP A 482 -18.84 -16.77 21.77
N GLY A 483 -19.92 -16.13 21.32
CA GLY A 483 -20.13 -15.75 19.93
C GLY A 483 -19.05 -14.81 19.42
N LEU A 484 -18.71 -13.75 20.16
CA LEU A 484 -17.62 -12.82 19.80
C LEU A 484 -16.28 -13.56 19.63
N GLN A 485 -15.95 -14.40 20.61
CA GLN A 485 -14.71 -15.18 20.59
C GLN A 485 -14.67 -16.13 19.39
N LYS A 486 -15.78 -16.81 19.09
CA LYS A 486 -15.87 -17.67 17.91
C LYS A 486 -15.63 -16.88 16.62
N GLN A 487 -16.28 -15.72 16.47
CA GLN A 487 -16.12 -14.88 15.28
C GLN A 487 -14.67 -14.39 15.09
N LEU A 488 -14.00 -13.95 16.16
CA LEU A 488 -12.59 -13.56 16.08
C LEU A 488 -11.66 -14.75 15.79
N THR A 489 -12.02 -15.94 16.26
CA THR A 489 -11.26 -17.18 15.97
C THR A 489 -11.39 -17.55 14.49
N ASP A 490 -12.62 -17.58 13.97
CA ASP A 490 -12.90 -17.86 12.56
C ASP A 490 -12.22 -16.83 11.65
N LEU A 491 -12.22 -15.55 12.05
CA LEU A 491 -11.50 -14.49 11.35
C LEU A 491 -9.99 -14.73 11.35
N TYR A 492 -9.38 -15.03 12.50
CA TYR A 492 -7.96 -15.38 12.58
C TYR A 492 -7.60 -16.52 11.63
N ASP A 493 -8.38 -17.61 11.63
CA ASP A 493 -8.12 -18.77 10.76
C ASP A 493 -8.20 -18.40 9.28
N SER A 494 -9.15 -17.53 8.91
CA SER A 494 -9.27 -16.99 7.55
C SER A 494 -8.06 -16.14 7.17
N LEU A 495 -7.69 -15.17 8.02
CA LEU A 495 -6.56 -14.27 7.81
C LEU A 495 -5.22 -15.01 7.74
N ASN A 496 -5.01 -16.00 8.62
CA ASN A 496 -3.80 -16.81 8.66
C ASN A 496 -3.63 -17.64 7.37
N LYS A 497 -4.74 -18.11 6.78
CA LYS A 497 -4.70 -18.75 5.46
C LYS A 497 -4.22 -17.78 4.38
N GLN A 498 -4.57 -16.50 4.44
CA GLN A 498 -4.26 -15.53 3.37
C GLN A 498 -2.78 -15.07 3.33
N ILE A 499 -2.07 -15.11 4.46
CA ILE A 499 -0.69 -14.59 4.57
C ILE A 499 0.40 -15.63 4.27
N SER A 500 0.01 -16.87 4.01
CA SER A 500 0.92 -17.95 3.65
C SER A 500 0.45 -18.63 2.38
N LYS A 501 1.38 -18.88 1.45
CA LYS A 501 1.11 -19.57 0.19
C LYS A 501 2.21 -20.58 -0.07
N ARG A 502 1.83 -21.76 -0.56
CA ARG A 502 2.80 -22.77 -1.00
C ARG A 502 2.94 -22.74 -2.51
N VAL A 503 4.15 -22.51 -2.98
CA VAL A 503 4.51 -22.59 -4.40
C VAL A 503 5.25 -23.90 -4.64
N VAL A 504 4.81 -24.63 -5.66
CA VAL A 504 5.45 -25.87 -6.09
C VAL A 504 5.96 -25.68 -7.51
N THR A 505 7.27 -25.73 -7.67
CA THR A 505 7.93 -25.66 -8.98
C THR A 505 8.47 -27.03 -9.35
N ILE A 506 8.06 -27.53 -10.52
CA ILE A 506 8.47 -28.83 -11.06
C ILE A 506 9.24 -28.59 -12.36
N SER A 507 10.50 -29.01 -12.40
CA SER A 507 11.34 -28.99 -13.59
C SER A 507 11.26 -30.34 -14.30
N VAL A 508 10.89 -30.35 -15.57
CA VAL A 508 10.91 -31.55 -16.41
C VAL A 508 11.44 -31.25 -17.80
N PRO A 509 12.01 -32.22 -18.53
CA PRO A 509 12.31 -32.07 -19.95
C PRO A 509 11.10 -31.61 -20.76
N MET A 510 11.34 -30.90 -21.85
CA MET A 510 10.32 -30.45 -22.80
C MET A 510 9.40 -31.62 -23.21
N MET A 511 8.11 -31.41 -23.00
CA MET A 511 7.07 -32.39 -23.28
C MET A 511 6.63 -32.36 -24.75
N SER A 512 6.00 -33.45 -25.20
CA SER A 512 5.46 -33.56 -26.56
C SER A 512 4.14 -32.81 -26.68
N HIS A 513 3.92 -32.16 -27.82
CA HIS A 513 2.65 -31.50 -28.12
C HIS A 513 1.49 -32.50 -28.20
N GLY A 514 0.41 -32.21 -27.49
CA GLY A 514 -0.84 -32.99 -27.50
C GLY A 514 -0.85 -34.19 -26.55
N ASP A 515 0.26 -34.51 -25.89
CA ASP A 515 0.31 -35.61 -24.92
C ASP A 515 -0.30 -35.19 -23.57
N LEU A 516 -1.00 -36.14 -22.94
CA LEU A 516 -1.60 -35.97 -21.61
C LEU A 516 -0.60 -36.42 -20.54
N TYR A 517 -0.29 -35.51 -19.62
CA TYR A 517 0.64 -35.74 -18.51
C TYR A 517 -0.10 -35.66 -17.18
N ARG A 518 0.26 -36.53 -16.25
CA ARG A 518 -0.17 -36.48 -14.85
C ARG A 518 1.04 -36.38 -13.94
N TYR A 519 0.91 -35.58 -12.90
CA TYR A 519 1.89 -35.42 -11.85
C TYR A 519 1.26 -35.84 -10.54
N THR A 520 1.85 -36.82 -9.87
CA THR A 520 1.42 -37.26 -8.53
C THR A 520 2.37 -36.67 -7.49
N LEU A 521 1.84 -36.25 -6.34
CA LEU A 521 2.56 -35.46 -5.32
C LEU A 521 2.71 -36.21 -3.98
N ASP A 522 2.33 -37.49 -3.95
CA ASP A 522 2.17 -38.32 -2.75
C ASP A 522 2.90 -39.67 -2.86
N GLY A 523 3.89 -39.78 -3.74
CA GLY A 523 4.80 -40.92 -3.81
C GLY A 523 4.14 -42.21 -4.30
N ALA A 524 3.33 -42.11 -5.35
CA ALA A 524 2.65 -43.23 -5.99
C ALA A 524 3.63 -44.12 -6.79
N ALA A 525 4.65 -44.67 -6.12
CA ALA A 525 5.91 -45.14 -6.68
C ALA A 525 5.86 -46.21 -7.79
N ASP A 526 4.71 -46.86 -8.06
CA ASP A 526 4.56 -47.86 -9.13
C ASP A 526 3.14 -47.93 -9.74
N ASP A 527 2.19 -47.17 -9.22
CA ASP A 527 0.77 -47.28 -9.61
C ASP A 527 0.05 -45.95 -9.41
N VAL A 528 -0.08 -45.23 -10.53
CA VAL A 528 -0.75 -43.94 -10.62
C VAL A 528 -2.17 -43.94 -10.05
N THR A 529 -2.86 -45.08 -10.02
CA THR A 529 -4.25 -45.18 -9.53
C THR A 529 -4.36 -45.09 -8.00
N LYS A 530 -3.24 -45.25 -7.29
CA LYS A 530 -3.20 -45.13 -5.83
C LYS A 530 -3.06 -43.68 -5.36
N SER A 531 -2.59 -42.78 -6.22
CA SER A 531 -2.41 -41.38 -5.88
C SER A 531 -3.74 -40.70 -5.53
N GLN A 532 -3.75 -40.02 -4.38
CA GLN A 532 -4.84 -39.19 -3.91
C GLN A 532 -4.56 -37.70 -4.16
N ILE A 533 -3.32 -37.32 -4.44
CA ILE A 533 -2.91 -35.94 -4.70
C ILE A 533 -2.20 -35.85 -6.04
N TRP A 534 -2.89 -35.34 -7.06
CA TRP A 534 -2.33 -35.23 -8.41
C TRP A 534 -2.98 -34.12 -9.23
N PHE A 535 -2.29 -33.70 -10.28
CA PHE A 535 -2.88 -32.87 -11.34
C PHE A 535 -2.50 -33.42 -12.71
N GLU A 536 -3.33 -33.16 -13.71
CA GLU A 536 -3.07 -33.60 -15.08
C GLU A 536 -3.50 -32.56 -16.10
N GLY A 537 -2.87 -32.56 -17.27
CA GLY A 537 -3.22 -31.68 -18.38
C GLY A 537 -2.50 -32.05 -19.67
N THR A 538 -2.89 -31.42 -20.77
CA THR A 538 -2.34 -31.67 -22.11
C THR A 538 -1.30 -30.62 -22.45
N PHE A 539 -0.10 -31.05 -22.86
CA PHE A 539 0.96 -30.09 -23.17
C PHE A 539 0.83 -29.51 -24.57
N ASN A 540 0.98 -28.19 -24.70
CA ASN A 540 1.00 -27.47 -25.95
C ASN A 540 2.37 -26.77 -26.14
N ILE A 541 3.14 -27.26 -27.12
CA ILE A 541 4.49 -26.72 -27.39
C ILE A 541 4.47 -25.33 -28.03
N ASP A 542 3.40 -24.93 -28.72
CA ASP A 542 3.35 -23.67 -29.47
C ASP A 542 3.29 -22.45 -28.54
N ASN A 543 2.54 -22.59 -27.44
CA ASN A 543 2.43 -21.57 -26.39
C ASN A 543 3.19 -21.96 -25.11
N LYS A 544 3.87 -23.13 -25.10
CA LYS A 544 4.63 -23.68 -23.97
C LYS A 544 3.80 -23.72 -22.69
N SER A 545 2.64 -24.37 -22.74
CA SER A 545 1.73 -24.45 -21.61
C SER A 545 1.16 -25.85 -21.40
N LEU A 546 0.74 -26.13 -20.18
CA LEU A 546 -0.11 -27.28 -19.83
C LEU A 546 -1.56 -26.79 -19.80
N GLU A 547 -2.39 -27.31 -20.70
CA GLU A 547 -3.78 -26.87 -20.89
C GLU A 547 -4.77 -27.89 -20.32
N ASN A 548 -6.00 -27.45 -20.07
CA ASN A 548 -7.10 -28.26 -19.53
C ASN A 548 -6.72 -28.95 -18.21
N VAL A 549 -5.99 -28.23 -17.36
CA VAL A 549 -5.47 -28.77 -16.12
C VAL A 549 -6.60 -29.08 -15.14
N THR A 550 -6.57 -30.27 -14.57
CA THR A 550 -7.46 -30.68 -13.47
C THR A 550 -6.65 -31.08 -12.25
N TYR A 551 -7.21 -30.81 -11.08
CA TYR A 551 -6.58 -31.05 -9.78
C TYR A 551 -7.41 -32.08 -8.99
N HIS A 552 -6.73 -32.97 -8.27
CA HIS A 552 -7.36 -33.99 -7.42
C HIS A 552 -6.69 -34.02 -6.05
N GLY A 553 -7.49 -33.97 -4.99
CA GLY A 553 -7.01 -33.97 -3.60
C GLY A 553 -6.44 -32.64 -3.11
N PHE A 554 -6.33 -31.62 -3.96
CA PHE A 554 -5.84 -30.30 -3.62
C PHE A 554 -6.38 -29.22 -4.57
N THR A 555 -6.19 -27.96 -4.23
CA THR A 555 -6.49 -26.80 -5.07
C THR A 555 -5.22 -25.99 -5.36
N SER A 556 -5.19 -25.28 -6.49
CA SER A 556 -4.11 -24.35 -6.84
C SER A 556 -4.70 -23.11 -7.52
N ALA A 557 -4.14 -21.94 -7.21
CA ALA A 557 -4.54 -20.67 -7.81
C ALA A 557 -4.03 -20.48 -9.26
N THR A 558 -3.18 -21.36 -9.80
CA THR A 558 -2.69 -21.24 -11.19
C THR A 558 -3.80 -21.42 -12.23
N GLY A 559 -4.89 -22.10 -11.89
CA GLY A 559 -6.03 -22.31 -12.79
C GLY A 559 -5.84 -23.45 -13.78
N SER A 560 -6.70 -23.52 -14.80
CA SER A 560 -6.75 -24.65 -15.74
C SER A 560 -5.76 -24.57 -16.90
N THR A 561 -4.90 -23.55 -16.95
CA THR A 561 -3.84 -23.42 -17.95
C THR A 561 -2.57 -22.91 -17.28
N ILE A 562 -1.50 -23.70 -17.33
CA ILE A 562 -0.22 -23.38 -16.68
C ILE A 562 0.78 -23.02 -17.77
N ALA A 563 1.13 -21.73 -17.86
CA ALA A 563 2.26 -21.30 -18.67
C ALA A 563 3.57 -21.84 -18.06
N THR A 564 4.45 -22.38 -18.90
CA THR A 564 5.73 -22.92 -18.44
C THR A 564 6.89 -21.96 -18.73
N VAL A 565 7.91 -21.99 -17.88
CA VAL A 565 9.16 -21.23 -18.10
C VAL A 565 10.20 -22.18 -18.65
N GLN A 566 10.65 -21.96 -19.88
CA GLN A 566 11.71 -22.78 -20.48
C GLN A 566 13.08 -22.42 -19.90
N ASP A 567 13.83 -23.45 -19.51
CA ASP A 567 15.20 -23.36 -19.02
C ASP A 567 16.03 -24.47 -19.71
N ASP A 568 16.76 -24.09 -20.76
CA ASP A 568 17.45 -25.00 -21.68
C ASP A 568 16.50 -26.08 -22.28
N ILE A 569 16.78 -27.35 -22.00
CA ILE A 569 15.95 -28.50 -22.44
C ILE A 569 14.72 -28.72 -21.55
N ASN A 570 14.68 -28.07 -20.39
CA ASN A 570 13.63 -28.25 -19.40
C ASN A 570 12.57 -27.14 -19.50
N VAL A 571 11.40 -27.45 -18.96
CA VAL A 571 10.31 -26.52 -18.70
C VAL A 571 9.96 -26.58 -17.22
N LYS A 572 9.72 -25.42 -16.62
CA LYS A 572 9.27 -25.29 -15.23
C LYS A 572 7.77 -25.08 -15.20
N ILE A 573 7.09 -25.99 -14.51
CA ILE A 573 5.66 -25.89 -14.17
C ILE A 573 5.58 -25.29 -12.78
N ILE A 574 4.87 -24.18 -12.63
CA ILE A 574 4.75 -23.45 -11.37
C ILE A 574 3.30 -23.47 -10.91
N LEU A 575 3.04 -24.20 -9.82
CA LEU A 575 1.75 -24.20 -9.13
C LEU A 575 1.80 -23.15 -8.02
N ASN A 576 0.88 -22.19 -8.08
CA ASN A 576 0.75 -21.11 -7.11
C ASN A 576 -0.34 -21.47 -6.10
N ASP A 577 -0.09 -21.11 -4.84
CA ASP A 577 -1.00 -21.24 -3.71
C ASP A 577 -1.67 -22.62 -3.61
N CYS A 578 -0.84 -23.66 -3.49
CA CYS A 578 -1.28 -25.05 -3.37
C CYS A 578 -1.89 -25.31 -1.98
N ARG A 579 -3.17 -25.71 -1.93
CA ARG A 579 -3.90 -25.95 -0.67
C ARG A 579 -4.55 -27.33 -0.63
N ASN A 580 -4.67 -27.90 0.57
CA ASN A 580 -5.50 -29.07 0.77
C ASN A 580 -7.00 -28.71 0.64
N LEU A 581 -7.88 -29.71 0.67
CA LEU A 581 -9.32 -29.48 0.52
C LEU A 581 -9.95 -28.73 1.70
N GLU A 582 -9.27 -28.67 2.85
CA GLU A 582 -9.64 -27.89 4.03
C GLU A 582 -9.14 -26.42 3.98
N GLY A 583 -8.39 -26.05 2.93
CA GLY A 583 -7.85 -24.71 2.70
C GLY A 583 -6.56 -24.36 3.45
N GLY A 584 -5.92 -25.33 4.11
CA GLY A 584 -4.57 -25.21 4.65
C GLY A 584 -3.49 -25.44 3.58
N LEU A 585 -2.23 -25.11 3.88
CA LEU A 585 -1.12 -25.35 2.96
C LEU A 585 -0.99 -26.84 2.63
N LEU A 586 -0.90 -27.16 1.34
CA LEU A 586 -0.77 -28.52 0.86
C LEU A 586 0.51 -29.17 1.38
N GLN A 587 0.40 -30.21 2.21
CA GLN A 587 1.58 -30.93 2.71
C GLN A 587 2.10 -31.92 1.66
N VAL A 588 3.27 -31.61 1.10
CA VAL A 588 3.94 -32.42 0.07
C VAL A 588 5.43 -32.45 0.32
N ASN A 589 6.06 -33.57 -0.01
CA ASN A 589 7.50 -33.75 0.08
C ASN A 589 8.10 -33.67 -1.33
N ASN A 590 9.17 -32.89 -1.54
CA ASN A 590 9.82 -32.75 -2.85
C ASN A 590 10.42 -34.06 -3.40
N THR A 591 10.50 -35.11 -2.58
CA THR A 591 10.93 -36.46 -3.00
C THR A 591 9.78 -37.38 -3.43
N GLU A 592 8.52 -36.98 -3.23
CA GLU A 592 7.30 -37.78 -3.47
C GLU A 592 6.60 -37.42 -4.79
N PHE A 593 7.25 -36.63 -5.64
CA PHE A 593 6.72 -36.26 -6.94
C PHE A 593 7.05 -37.32 -8.00
N ASP A 594 6.11 -37.57 -8.92
CA ASP A 594 6.30 -38.43 -10.09
C ASP A 594 5.60 -37.84 -11.31
N GLN A 595 6.20 -38.01 -12.50
CA GLN A 595 5.57 -37.70 -13.77
C GLN A 595 5.09 -38.97 -14.47
N TRP A 596 3.91 -38.88 -15.08
CA TRP A 596 3.27 -39.94 -15.84
C TRP A 596 2.81 -39.41 -17.19
N ILE A 597 2.92 -40.24 -18.22
CA ILE A 597 2.38 -39.95 -19.55
C ILE A 597 1.29 -40.97 -19.90
N TYR A 598 0.15 -40.50 -20.37
CA TYR A 598 -0.90 -41.40 -20.82
C TYR A 598 -0.55 -41.95 -22.21
N ILE A 599 -0.63 -43.27 -22.39
CA ILE A 599 -0.31 -43.96 -23.64
C ILE A 599 -1.62 -44.48 -24.25
N PRO A 600 -2.22 -43.75 -25.22
CA PRO A 600 -3.56 -44.08 -25.75
C PRO A 600 -3.63 -45.46 -26.42
N SER A 601 -2.54 -45.94 -27.00
CA SER A 601 -2.50 -47.24 -27.69
C SER A 601 -2.69 -48.43 -26.75
N HIS A 602 -2.44 -48.25 -25.46
CA HIS A 602 -2.53 -49.30 -24.44
C HIS A 602 -3.57 -49.01 -23.36
N ASP A 603 -4.19 -47.82 -23.40
CA ASP A 603 -5.10 -47.32 -22.36
C ASP A 603 -4.48 -47.41 -20.95
N LYS A 604 -3.22 -46.96 -20.83
CA LYS A 604 -2.42 -47.06 -19.62
C LYS A 604 -1.52 -45.84 -19.43
N TRP A 605 -1.19 -45.56 -18.18
CA TRP A 605 -0.16 -44.61 -17.81
C TRP A 605 1.22 -45.26 -17.85
N GLY A 606 2.18 -44.57 -18.45
CA GLY A 606 3.61 -44.88 -18.36
C GLY A 606 4.26 -44.00 -17.29
N HIS A 607 4.93 -44.62 -16.33
CA HIS A 607 5.74 -43.93 -15.33
C HIS A 607 7.02 -43.39 -15.98
N ASN A 608 7.40 -42.18 -15.61
CA ASN A 608 8.71 -41.63 -15.92
C ASN A 608 9.55 -41.49 -14.65
N ASP A 609 10.28 -42.55 -14.35
CA ASP A 609 11.07 -42.71 -13.12
C ASP A 609 12.25 -41.72 -13.01
N GLU A 610 12.60 -41.05 -14.11
CA GLU A 610 13.72 -40.10 -14.17
C GLU A 610 13.30 -38.64 -13.92
N ASN A 611 12.02 -38.30 -14.10
CA ASN A 611 11.55 -36.93 -14.10
C ASN A 611 10.82 -36.54 -12.80
N ALA A 612 10.87 -35.26 -12.44
CA ALA A 612 10.17 -34.68 -11.29
C ALA A 612 10.58 -35.33 -9.95
N LYS A 613 11.86 -35.65 -9.77
CA LYS A 613 12.39 -36.26 -8.54
C LYS A 613 13.38 -35.35 -7.83
N GLY A 614 13.30 -35.30 -6.51
CA GLY A 614 14.33 -34.69 -5.66
C GLY A 614 14.62 -33.23 -6.04
N GLY A 615 15.83 -32.95 -6.55
CA GLY A 615 16.30 -31.61 -6.90
C GLY A 615 15.54 -30.92 -8.04
N ASP A 616 14.70 -31.66 -8.78
CA ASP A 616 13.84 -31.11 -9.83
C ASP A 616 12.56 -30.46 -9.29
N VAL A 617 12.26 -30.65 -8.01
CA VAL A 617 11.08 -30.10 -7.36
C VAL A 617 11.47 -29.18 -6.21
N THR A 618 10.95 -27.96 -6.28
CA THR A 618 11.10 -26.96 -5.23
C THR A 618 9.74 -26.68 -4.62
N VAL A 619 9.64 -26.82 -3.29
CA VAL A 619 8.45 -26.51 -2.49
C VAL A 619 8.80 -25.35 -1.59
N GLU A 620 8.17 -24.21 -1.80
CA GLU A 620 8.46 -22.96 -1.10
C GLU A 620 7.21 -22.45 -0.38
N ASP A 621 7.38 -22.10 0.89
CA ASP A 621 6.36 -21.37 1.65
C ASP A 621 6.69 -19.88 1.56
N ILE A 622 5.87 -19.16 0.79
CA ILE A 622 5.93 -17.71 0.69
C ILE A 622 5.06 -17.15 1.81
N LYS A 623 5.66 -16.30 2.64
CA LYS A 623 4.95 -15.52 3.64
C LYS A 623 4.86 -14.07 3.20
N SER A 624 3.68 -13.50 3.34
CA SER A 624 3.40 -12.10 3.05
C SER A 624 3.01 -11.36 4.32
N SER A 625 3.05 -10.04 4.24
CA SER A 625 2.69 -9.18 5.36
C SER A 625 1.20 -8.87 5.38
N MET A 626 0.68 -8.60 6.58
CA MET A 626 -0.68 -8.14 6.82
C MET A 626 -0.66 -6.90 7.71
N ALA A 627 -1.41 -5.88 7.31
CA ALA A 627 -1.78 -4.76 8.15
C ALA A 627 -3.15 -5.03 8.77
N ILE A 628 -3.28 -4.92 10.08
CA ILE A 628 -4.55 -5.06 10.80
C ILE A 628 -4.74 -3.92 11.79
N ILE A 629 -5.93 -3.34 11.83
CA ILE A 629 -6.31 -2.40 12.89
C ILE A 629 -7.59 -2.86 13.56
N PHE A 630 -7.60 -2.85 14.89
CA PHE A 630 -8.75 -3.24 15.68
C PHE A 630 -9.39 -2.01 16.33
N ALA A 631 -10.56 -1.60 15.83
CA ALA A 631 -11.40 -0.59 16.44
C ALA A 631 -12.25 -1.23 17.55
N LEU A 632 -11.98 -0.88 18.81
CA LEU A 632 -12.51 -1.56 19.99
C LEU A 632 -13.38 -0.64 20.85
N ASP A 633 -14.67 -0.95 20.92
CA ASP A 633 -15.60 -0.24 21.79
C ASP A 633 -15.25 -0.41 23.27
N CYS A 634 -15.21 0.70 23.99
CA CYS A 634 -14.95 0.82 25.42
C CYS A 634 -16.04 1.69 26.08
N SER A 635 -17.23 1.77 25.50
CA SER A 635 -18.31 2.58 26.04
C SER A 635 -18.96 1.91 27.27
N THR A 636 -19.59 2.72 28.12
CA THR A 636 -20.20 2.25 29.36
C THR A 636 -21.39 1.29 29.18
N SER A 637 -21.96 1.17 27.97
CA SER A 637 -23.02 0.18 27.66
C SER A 637 -22.53 -1.26 27.85
N LEU A 638 -21.23 -1.50 27.67
CA LEU A 638 -20.64 -2.82 27.88
C LEU A 638 -20.76 -3.30 29.33
N GLY A 639 -20.77 -2.39 30.31
CA GLY A 639 -20.95 -2.70 31.73
C GLY A 639 -20.04 -3.84 32.21
N ASP A 640 -20.64 -4.91 32.76
CA ASP A 640 -19.93 -6.08 33.28
C ASP A 640 -19.28 -6.96 32.18
N LEU A 641 -19.62 -6.74 30.90
CA LEU A 641 -19.03 -7.45 29.76
C LEU A 641 -17.68 -6.88 29.35
N PHE A 642 -17.36 -5.64 29.72
CA PHE A 642 -16.12 -4.98 29.29
C PHE A 642 -14.84 -5.79 29.60
N PRO A 643 -14.64 -6.35 30.83
CA PRO A 643 -13.49 -7.21 31.09
C PRO A 643 -13.43 -8.45 30.21
N LEU A 644 -14.59 -9.03 29.85
CA LEU A 644 -14.65 -10.21 28.98
C LEU A 644 -14.32 -9.85 27.53
N VAL A 645 -14.69 -8.65 27.08
CA VAL A 645 -14.29 -8.10 25.78
C VAL A 645 -12.77 -7.87 25.74
N GLN A 646 -12.18 -7.33 26.82
CA GLN A 646 -10.72 -7.19 26.94
C GLN A 646 -10.01 -8.54 26.81
N GLU A 647 -10.46 -9.57 27.53
CA GLU A 647 -9.89 -10.93 27.42
C GLU A 647 -10.04 -11.52 26.00
N THR A 648 -11.20 -11.31 25.37
CA THR A 648 -11.47 -11.80 24.01
C THR A 648 -10.57 -11.10 22.98
N ALA A 649 -10.37 -9.79 23.12
CA ALA A 649 -9.44 -9.02 22.29
C ALA A 649 -7.99 -9.48 22.49
N LYS A 650 -7.56 -9.70 23.74
CA LYS A 650 -6.22 -10.24 24.04
C LYS A 650 -6.02 -11.62 23.44
N SER A 651 -7.02 -12.51 23.52
CA SER A 651 -6.96 -13.84 22.89
C SER A 651 -6.73 -13.75 21.37
N PHE A 652 -7.42 -12.82 20.69
CA PHE A 652 -7.21 -12.55 19.27
C PHE A 652 -5.80 -12.04 18.97
N ILE A 653 -5.29 -11.08 19.76
CA ILE A 653 -3.91 -10.56 19.65
C ILE A 653 -2.89 -11.69 19.82
N LEU A 654 -3.05 -12.55 20.84
CA LEU A 654 -2.14 -13.65 21.11
C LEU A 654 -2.10 -14.67 19.96
N ARG A 655 -3.25 -14.98 19.35
CA ARG A 655 -3.31 -15.85 18.16
C ARG A 655 -2.60 -15.22 16.97
N LEU A 656 -2.85 -13.95 16.69
CA LEU A 656 -2.17 -13.21 15.61
C LEU A 656 -0.65 -13.15 15.80
N ALA A 657 -0.18 -13.02 17.05
CA ALA A 657 1.24 -13.09 17.40
C ALA A 657 1.86 -14.50 17.21
N GLY A 658 1.05 -15.52 16.91
CA GLY A 658 1.45 -16.91 16.75
C GLY A 658 1.65 -17.65 18.07
N ALA A 659 0.99 -17.22 19.16
CA ALA A 659 1.09 -17.92 20.45
C ALA A 659 0.18 -19.15 20.42
N GLU A 660 0.61 -20.24 21.04
CA GLU A 660 -0.29 -21.37 21.31
C GLU A 660 -1.36 -20.92 22.31
N VAL A 661 -2.50 -20.47 21.79
CA VAL A 661 -3.70 -20.20 22.58
C VAL A 661 -4.52 -21.47 22.57
N SER A 662 -4.89 -22.00 23.74
CA SER A 662 -5.74 -23.20 23.78
C SER A 662 -7.05 -22.94 23.03
N ASP A 663 -7.49 -23.90 22.19
CA ASP A 663 -8.73 -23.82 21.38
C ASP A 663 -10.01 -23.55 22.21
N SER A 664 -9.91 -23.60 23.54
CA SER A 664 -11.00 -23.31 24.46
C SER A 664 -11.09 -21.85 24.95
N GLY A 665 -10.16 -20.96 24.58
CA GLY A 665 -10.19 -19.50 24.75
C GLY A 665 -10.70 -18.92 26.08
N PHE A 666 -10.52 -19.63 27.19
CA PHE A 666 -10.54 -19.06 28.54
C PHE A 666 -9.40 -19.70 29.32
N ASP A 667 -8.17 -19.25 29.08
CA ASP A 667 -7.09 -19.48 30.01
C ASP A 667 -7.05 -18.31 30.99
N TYR A 668 -7.53 -18.58 32.21
CA TYR A 668 -7.27 -17.84 33.44
C TYR A 668 -7.91 -16.44 33.62
N ILE A 669 -9.01 -16.38 34.38
CA ILE A 669 -9.25 -15.25 35.30
C ILE A 669 -8.53 -15.60 36.61
N TRP A 670 -7.29 -15.13 36.79
CA TRP A 670 -6.71 -15.01 38.13
C TRP A 670 -7.11 -13.66 38.71
N ASP A 671 -8.18 -13.65 39.51
CA ASP A 671 -8.37 -12.57 40.47
C ASP A 671 -7.73 -13.01 41.80
N GLU A 672 -6.64 -12.34 42.20
CA GLU A 672 -5.99 -12.51 43.50
C GLU A 672 -6.96 -12.31 44.69
N LYS A 673 -8.19 -11.83 44.47
CA LYS A 673 -9.23 -11.69 45.50
C LYS A 673 -10.26 -12.81 45.57
N THR A 674 -10.20 -13.84 44.71
CA THR A 674 -11.14 -14.97 44.79
C THR A 674 -10.48 -16.23 45.36
N GLY A 675 -10.92 -16.65 46.54
CA GLY A 675 -10.39 -17.81 47.26
C GLY A 675 -10.48 -19.12 46.45
N SER A 676 -9.57 -20.05 46.74
CA SER A 676 -9.44 -21.35 46.08
C SER A 676 -10.75 -22.13 45.94
N PHE A 677 -10.99 -22.71 44.76
CA PHE A 677 -11.98 -23.78 44.55
C PHE A 677 -11.49 -25.08 45.21
N ASP A 678 -12.15 -25.54 46.27
CA ASP A 678 -12.00 -26.90 46.81
C ASP A 678 -13.15 -27.77 46.28
N ILE A 679 -12.81 -28.86 45.59
CA ILE A 679 -13.76 -29.84 45.05
C ILE A 679 -14.60 -30.54 46.14
N ASN A 680 -14.12 -30.54 47.38
CA ASN A 680 -14.83 -31.14 48.52
C ASN A 680 -15.80 -30.16 49.19
N ASP A 681 -15.91 -28.94 48.66
CA ASP A 681 -16.86 -27.95 49.15
C ASP A 681 -18.30 -28.38 48.80
N PRO A 682 -19.20 -28.51 49.79
CA PRO A 682 -20.56 -28.99 49.56
C PRO A 682 -21.40 -28.09 48.64
N ASP A 683 -20.96 -26.85 48.41
CA ASP A 683 -21.67 -25.87 47.57
C ASP A 683 -21.19 -25.90 46.09
N VAL A 684 -20.29 -26.82 45.73
CA VAL A 684 -19.82 -27.02 44.35
C VAL A 684 -20.73 -28.00 43.60
N GLU A 685 -21.30 -27.53 42.49
CA GLU A 685 -22.08 -28.32 41.56
C GLU A 685 -21.22 -28.71 40.35
N ILE A 686 -21.26 -29.99 39.95
CA ILE A 686 -20.48 -30.50 38.82
C ILE A 686 -21.43 -30.82 37.66
N TYR A 687 -21.06 -30.43 36.44
CA TYR A 687 -21.82 -30.66 35.22
C TYR A 687 -20.91 -31.28 34.15
N ASN A 688 -21.47 -32.13 33.30
CA ASN A 688 -20.78 -32.54 32.07
C ASN A 688 -20.82 -31.40 31.04
N LEU A 689 -20.08 -31.56 29.94
CA LEU A 689 -20.02 -30.57 28.87
C LEU A 689 -21.36 -30.35 28.12
N MET A 690 -22.38 -31.16 28.40
CA MET A 690 -23.74 -31.00 27.87
C MET A 690 -24.69 -30.36 28.88
N GLY A 691 -24.17 -29.81 29.98
CA GLY A 691 -24.94 -29.10 31.01
C GLY A 691 -25.75 -30.01 31.94
N ALA A 692 -25.53 -31.33 31.92
CA ALA A 692 -26.19 -32.25 32.85
C ALA A 692 -25.40 -32.35 34.16
N LYS A 693 -26.09 -32.22 35.30
CA LYS A 693 -25.48 -32.32 36.64
C LYS A 693 -24.95 -33.74 36.89
N VAL A 694 -23.72 -33.84 37.36
CA VAL A 694 -22.98 -35.09 37.63
C VAL A 694 -22.65 -35.15 39.11
N THR A 695 -22.97 -36.25 39.79
CA THR A 695 -22.71 -36.43 41.22
C THR A 695 -21.44 -37.23 41.53
N ASN A 696 -20.91 -37.99 40.56
CA ASN A 696 -19.67 -38.76 40.69
C ASN A 696 -18.93 -38.75 39.33
N PRO A 697 -18.10 -37.72 39.05
CA PRO A 697 -17.37 -37.64 37.80
C PRO A 697 -16.32 -38.76 37.69
N SER A 698 -16.32 -39.51 36.59
CA SER A 698 -15.18 -40.34 36.18
C SER A 698 -14.06 -39.47 35.60
N SER A 699 -12.88 -40.04 35.31
CA SER A 699 -11.83 -39.33 34.57
C SER A 699 -12.40 -38.69 33.29
N GLY A 700 -12.13 -37.41 33.08
CA GLY A 700 -12.75 -36.61 32.02
C GLY A 700 -12.89 -35.12 32.36
N ILE A 701 -13.50 -34.36 31.46
CA ILE A 701 -13.64 -32.90 31.57
C ILE A 701 -15.06 -32.53 32.03
N TYR A 702 -15.15 -31.65 33.01
CA TYR A 702 -16.40 -31.20 33.62
C TYR A 702 -16.41 -29.69 33.87
N ILE A 703 -17.60 -29.15 34.12
CA ILE A 703 -17.83 -27.77 34.55
C ILE A 703 -18.19 -27.78 36.03
N TYR A 704 -17.43 -27.07 36.84
CA TYR A 704 -17.62 -26.93 38.28
C TYR A 704 -18.19 -25.55 38.54
N ARG A 705 -19.29 -25.47 39.27
CA ARG A 705 -19.99 -24.23 39.57
C ARG A 705 -20.11 -24.03 41.08
N LYS A 706 -19.77 -22.83 41.57
CA LYS A 706 -20.04 -22.40 42.95
C LYS A 706 -20.64 -21.00 42.93
N GLY A 707 -21.96 -20.91 43.14
CA GLY A 707 -22.69 -19.65 42.94
C GLY A 707 -22.64 -19.18 41.48
N ASN A 708 -22.08 -17.98 41.24
CA ASN A 708 -21.87 -17.42 39.90
C ASN A 708 -20.51 -17.77 39.29
N LEU A 709 -19.64 -18.44 40.04
CA LEU A 709 -18.32 -18.85 39.57
C LEU A 709 -18.42 -20.19 38.85
N MET A 710 -17.85 -20.29 37.65
CA MET A 710 -17.75 -21.53 36.88
C MET A 710 -16.30 -21.80 36.47
N LYS A 711 -15.88 -23.07 36.49
CA LYS A 711 -14.53 -23.50 36.11
C LYS A 711 -14.58 -24.82 35.36
N LYS A 712 -13.88 -24.91 34.23
CA LYS A 712 -13.65 -26.19 33.55
C LYS A 712 -12.53 -26.94 34.26
N VAL A 713 -12.77 -28.19 34.65
CA VAL A 713 -11.83 -29.00 35.42
C VAL A 713 -11.65 -30.35 34.74
N MET A 714 -10.39 -30.76 34.57
CA MET A 714 -10.03 -32.12 34.19
C MET A 714 -9.94 -32.96 35.46
N VAL A 715 -10.82 -33.95 35.59
CA VAL A 715 -10.75 -34.97 36.63
C VAL A 715 -9.80 -36.06 36.11
N PRO A 716 -8.67 -36.32 36.78
CA PRO A 716 -7.69 -37.31 36.34
C PRO A 716 -8.22 -38.74 36.33
#